data_AF-A0A0H2RDC2-F1
#
_entry.id   AF-A0A0H2RDC2-F1
#
_cell.length_a   1.000
_cell.length_b   1.000
_cell.length_c   1.000
_cell.angle_alpha   90.00
_cell.angle_beta   90.00
_cell.angle_gamma   90.00
#
_symmetry.space_group_name_H-M   'P 1'
#
loop_
_entity.id
_entity.type
_entity.pdbx_description
1 polymer ?
#
loop_
_entity_poly.entity_id
_entity_poly.type
_entity_poly.pdbx_seq_one_letter_code
_entity_poly.pdbx_strand_id
1 'polypeptide(L)'
;MRLSCVRLSLFVTLGALATTVSCSRRPAKREYSTHDYYLLEHDPSSGVPVSHCADALGAELVEQVGELEDHWLVRIQKPDGGEDRDVVLDAFANLRSPSSELHPQKRHIATAIRSLERQVPRQRTKRLVVPLPEEREPAPPPVTDDTLARDIAERLGIVDPLFPDQWHLVNEDYPEHMVNATPVWEMGITGEGIISALVDDGLEFESEDIADNFDAAGSHDFNDHVDLPRPMLFDDHHGTRCAGQIAAVKNGVCGVGIAYGSKVAGIRILSGPITDVDEGAALNFGYQNTSIYSCSWGPADDGRSMEAPSYIVRKAIVNGVQNGRDGKGSVFVFASGNGAWNDDQCNFDGYTNSIYSVTVAAVDFEGKHPYYSEACAANMVVTYSSGSNPKKSIVTTDIGKNKCSSSHGGTSAAAPNAAGIFALALSVRPDLTWRDIQHLCVQSAEIINPDEDWELTAAGKPYSYTYGFGKLDAYAFVTAAQKWTLVKPQAWVELPAVQIANGEMDENRTMTGGELISSEGIESSIRVDKSVLNDNNFETLEHVTVRVWITHSRRGDVEVELTSPSGVTSMLARKRKRDDDADGFPGWKFMSVKHWGENPEGEWTIRVSDQDIEEEEGFFLGWEMSLWGSVIDPAKARPYVLKDTDYKPFPPPEPVHEQEPETTAASTTKSYLKPTVVHSSTTAADGTESTTTVGVVPGGDSHEELDDEGAVTHESDLSDPRFVVAIIGFVSFFILAGGAVYLIMRRKIMDKNHSGEYSTVPGSDEEAGALPMTSMEGAGGASRSNVIYDENEESSRLMDAERRREGVSSNPHGFHSGFLDDDEEPLEKATQYSDAQERVS
;
A
#
# COMPACT_ATOMS: atom_id res chain seq x y z
N MET A 1 -49.05 66.93 2.93
CA MET A 1 -49.95 66.22 1.98
C MET A 1 -49.17 64.98 1.53
N ARG A 2 -49.61 63.73 1.75
CA ARG A 2 -50.78 62.99 1.22
C ARG A 2 -50.77 62.82 -0.31
N LEU A 3 -50.28 61.66 -0.76
CA LEU A 3 -50.64 60.83 -1.93
C LEU A 3 -49.49 59.79 -2.03
N SER A 4 -49.58 58.47 -1.80
CA SER A 4 -50.61 57.39 -1.85
C SER A 4 -50.15 56.33 -2.89
N CYS A 5 -50.24 55.04 -2.52
CA CYS A 5 -49.49 53.95 -3.16
C CYS A 5 -50.31 53.11 -4.16
N VAL A 6 -49.62 52.48 -5.13
CA VAL A 6 -49.97 51.22 -5.84
C VAL A 6 -48.60 50.56 -6.15
N ARG A 7 -48.24 49.36 -5.64
CA ARG A 7 -48.41 48.00 -6.24
C ARG A 7 -48.03 47.92 -7.74
N LEU A 8 -47.37 46.90 -8.29
CA LEU A 8 -46.92 45.55 -7.85
C LEU A 8 -45.55 45.29 -8.59
N SER A 9 -44.74 44.23 -8.46
CA SER A 9 -44.89 42.82 -8.05
C SER A 9 -43.58 42.23 -7.48
N LEU A 10 -43.55 40.90 -7.25
CA LEU A 10 -42.39 40.12 -6.82
C LEU A 10 -41.49 39.70 -8.01
N PHE A 11 -40.19 39.58 -7.75
CA PHE A 11 -39.44 38.34 -8.00
C PHE A 11 -38.35 38.22 -6.94
N VAL A 12 -38.49 37.26 -6.02
CA VAL A 12 -37.44 36.91 -5.05
C VAL A 12 -36.80 35.63 -5.55
N THR A 13 -35.55 35.71 -6.00
CA THR A 13 -34.75 34.52 -6.31
C THR A 13 -34.32 33.87 -5.00
N LEU A 14 -34.97 32.77 -4.63
CA LEU A 14 -34.37 31.81 -3.70
C LEU A 14 -33.14 31.22 -4.40
N GLY A 15 -31.97 31.77 -4.11
CA GLY A 15 -30.72 31.04 -4.29
C GLY A 15 -30.69 29.96 -3.22
N ALA A 16 -31.03 28.73 -3.58
CA ALA A 16 -30.92 27.60 -2.67
C ALA A 16 -29.44 27.33 -2.44
N LEU A 17 -28.95 27.60 -1.22
CA LEU A 17 -27.80 26.86 -0.71
C LEU A 17 -28.26 25.42 -0.51
N ALA A 18 -28.14 24.62 -1.57
CA ALA A 18 -28.07 23.19 -1.43
C ALA A 18 -26.72 22.88 -0.79
N THR A 19 -26.66 22.91 0.54
CA THR A 19 -25.66 22.15 1.29
C THR A 19 -25.96 20.69 1.00
N THR A 20 -25.36 20.17 -0.07
CA THR A 20 -25.34 18.74 -0.38
C THR A 20 -24.56 18.08 0.73
N VAL A 21 -25.27 17.63 1.76
CA VAL A 21 -24.78 16.56 2.62
C VAL A 21 -24.62 15.36 1.70
N SER A 22 -23.39 15.14 1.24
CA SER A 22 -23.01 13.90 0.56
C SER A 22 -23.10 12.79 1.58
N CYS A 23 -24.32 12.25 1.71
CA CYS A 23 -24.55 10.96 2.32
C CYS A 23 -23.89 9.95 1.39
N SER A 24 -22.61 9.67 1.66
CA SER A 24 -21.80 8.73 0.89
C SER A 24 -22.58 7.42 0.78
N ARG A 25 -22.73 6.93 -0.45
CA ARG A 25 -23.51 5.71 -0.69
C ARG A 25 -22.73 4.55 -0.12
N ARG A 26 -23.29 3.93 0.92
CA ARG A 26 -22.72 2.75 1.56
C ARG A 26 -22.51 1.64 0.51
N PRO A 27 -21.30 1.06 0.42
CA PRO A 27 -20.98 0.00 -0.53
C PRO A 27 -22.00 -1.14 -0.54
N ALA A 28 -22.40 -1.56 -1.73
CA ALA A 28 -23.30 -2.68 -1.93
C ALA A 28 -22.62 -4.02 -1.60
N LYS A 29 -23.30 -4.92 -0.89
CA LYS A 29 -22.73 -6.22 -0.49
C LYS A 29 -22.27 -7.05 -1.70
N ARG A 30 -21.05 -7.60 -1.59
CA ARG A 30 -20.44 -8.47 -2.59
C ARG A 30 -20.78 -9.93 -2.33
N GLU A 31 -20.78 -10.72 -3.41
CA GLU A 31 -20.93 -12.17 -3.36
C GLU A 31 -19.99 -12.84 -4.37
N TYR A 32 -18.68 -12.83 -4.10
CA TYR A 32 -17.66 -13.34 -5.01
C TYR A 32 -17.76 -14.85 -5.30
N SER A 33 -18.55 -15.61 -4.53
CA SER A 33 -18.85 -17.02 -4.78
C SER A 33 -19.91 -17.26 -5.85
N THR A 34 -20.88 -16.34 -5.99
CA THR A 34 -22.03 -16.45 -6.90
C THR A 34 -21.94 -15.53 -8.12
N HIS A 35 -21.14 -14.46 -8.04
CA HIS A 35 -21.00 -13.45 -9.08
C HIS A 35 -19.53 -13.16 -9.42
N ASP A 36 -19.28 -12.73 -10.65
CA ASP A 36 -18.06 -12.02 -11.06
C ASP A 36 -18.34 -10.51 -11.14
N TYR A 37 -17.34 -9.71 -10.78
CA TYR A 37 -17.42 -8.25 -10.68
C TYR A 37 -16.39 -7.61 -11.60
N TYR A 38 -16.72 -6.46 -12.18
CA TYR A 38 -15.90 -5.76 -13.15
C TYR A 38 -15.89 -4.26 -12.87
N LEU A 39 -14.70 -3.68 -12.89
CA LEU A 39 -14.47 -2.24 -12.88
C LEU A 39 -14.68 -1.70 -14.30
N LEU A 40 -15.63 -0.79 -14.47
CA LEU A 40 -15.97 -0.13 -15.72
C LEU A 40 -15.60 1.35 -15.62
N GLU A 41 -14.60 1.78 -16.37
CA GLU A 41 -14.30 3.21 -16.53
C GLU A 41 -15.20 3.80 -17.62
N HIS A 42 -16.00 4.78 -17.21
CA HIS A 42 -16.91 5.50 -18.06
C HIS A 42 -16.31 6.81 -18.59
N ASP A 43 -16.64 7.20 -19.82
CA ASP A 43 -16.44 8.57 -20.25
C ASP A 43 -17.69 9.44 -19.98
N PRO A 44 -17.70 10.29 -18.92
CA PRO A 44 -18.84 11.17 -18.65
C PRO A 44 -19.08 12.20 -19.76
N SER A 45 -18.08 12.50 -20.61
CA SER A 45 -18.24 13.42 -21.73
C SER A 45 -19.07 12.84 -22.88
N SER A 46 -19.18 11.52 -22.97
CA SER A 46 -19.87 10.80 -24.04
C SER A 46 -21.38 11.08 -24.12
N GLY A 47 -22.01 11.46 -23.01
CA GLY A 47 -23.47 11.59 -22.92
C GLY A 47 -24.23 10.26 -22.94
N VAL A 48 -23.54 9.12 -22.92
CA VAL A 48 -24.15 7.79 -22.77
C VAL A 48 -24.38 7.51 -21.28
N PRO A 49 -25.58 7.09 -20.84
CA PRO A 49 -25.80 6.62 -19.47
C PRO A 49 -25.04 5.33 -19.17
N VAL A 50 -24.39 5.22 -18.01
CA VAL A 50 -23.63 4.03 -17.57
C VAL A 50 -24.46 2.75 -17.60
N SER A 51 -25.78 2.84 -17.33
CA SER A 51 -26.68 1.70 -17.45
C SER A 51 -26.69 1.10 -18.86
N HIS A 52 -26.67 1.92 -19.92
CA HIS A 52 -26.59 1.43 -21.30
C HIS A 52 -25.24 0.77 -21.62
N CYS A 53 -24.17 1.13 -20.89
CA CYS A 53 -22.87 0.46 -20.98
C CYS A 53 -22.94 -0.93 -20.33
N ALA A 54 -23.52 -1.04 -19.13
CA ALA A 54 -23.74 -2.30 -18.45
C ALA A 54 -24.68 -3.23 -19.25
N ASP A 55 -25.81 -2.71 -19.75
CA ASP A 55 -26.76 -3.41 -20.64
C ASP A 55 -26.05 -3.98 -21.89
N ALA A 56 -25.11 -3.22 -22.47
CA ALA A 56 -24.39 -3.61 -23.68
C ALA A 56 -23.29 -4.67 -23.42
N LEU A 57 -22.79 -4.76 -22.18
CA LEU A 57 -21.89 -5.81 -21.70
C LEU A 57 -22.65 -7.06 -21.22
N GLY A 58 -23.96 -6.97 -21.00
CA GLY A 58 -24.76 -8.04 -20.41
C GLY A 58 -24.60 -8.15 -18.88
N ALA A 59 -24.17 -7.07 -18.23
CA ALA A 59 -23.89 -7.00 -16.79
C ALA A 59 -24.90 -6.10 -16.05
N GLU A 60 -25.11 -6.36 -14.76
CA GLU A 60 -25.89 -5.52 -13.85
C GLU A 60 -25.01 -4.37 -13.34
N LEU A 61 -25.52 -3.13 -13.39
CA LEU A 61 -24.86 -1.98 -12.76
C LEU A 61 -25.09 -2.00 -11.25
N VAL A 62 -24.01 -2.09 -10.47
CA VAL A 62 -24.06 -2.15 -9.00
C VAL A 62 -24.02 -0.75 -8.41
N GLU A 63 -22.90 -0.04 -8.54
CA GLU A 63 -22.66 1.26 -7.90
C GLU A 63 -21.48 2.04 -8.52
N GLN A 64 -21.25 3.26 -8.03
CA GLN A 64 -20.04 4.03 -8.26
C GLN A 64 -18.92 3.51 -7.33
N VAL A 65 -17.68 3.47 -7.79
CA VAL A 65 -16.53 3.00 -6.98
C VAL A 65 -16.12 4.08 -5.99
N GLY A 66 -16.73 4.01 -4.80
CA GLY A 66 -16.54 5.02 -3.76
C GLY A 66 -16.82 6.42 -4.29
N GLU A 67 -15.85 7.31 -4.14
CA GLU A 67 -15.95 8.74 -4.48
C GLU A 67 -15.31 9.07 -5.85
N LEU A 68 -15.19 8.09 -6.75
CA LEU A 68 -14.65 8.23 -8.11
C LEU A 68 -15.77 8.31 -9.18
N GLU A 69 -16.11 9.52 -9.61
CA GLU A 69 -17.27 9.81 -10.50
C GLU A 69 -17.28 9.03 -11.84
N ASP A 70 -16.10 8.72 -12.40
CA ASP A 70 -15.95 8.05 -13.68
C ASP A 70 -15.70 6.53 -13.59
N HIS A 71 -15.71 5.94 -12.39
CA HIS A 71 -15.51 4.50 -12.17
C HIS A 71 -16.72 3.83 -11.54
N TRP A 72 -17.16 2.74 -12.16
CA TRP A 72 -18.42 2.06 -11.84
C TRP A 72 -18.21 0.56 -11.71
N LEU A 73 -18.87 -0.05 -10.74
CA LEU A 73 -18.85 -1.49 -10.54
C LEU A 73 -20.05 -2.13 -11.24
N VAL A 74 -19.78 -3.10 -12.11
CA VAL A 74 -20.81 -3.96 -12.72
C VAL A 74 -20.58 -5.42 -12.34
N ARG A 75 -21.61 -6.26 -12.37
CA ARG A 75 -21.51 -7.69 -12.04
C ARG A 75 -22.29 -8.60 -12.99
N ILE A 76 -21.95 -9.88 -12.99
CA ILE A 76 -22.73 -10.94 -13.64
C ILE A 76 -22.79 -12.17 -12.72
N GLN A 77 -23.89 -12.92 -12.78
CA GLN A 77 -23.96 -14.23 -12.10
C GLN A 77 -23.04 -15.23 -12.79
N LYS A 78 -22.32 -16.04 -12.01
CA LYS A 78 -21.41 -17.09 -12.50
C LYS A 78 -22.19 -18.21 -13.21
N PRO A 79 -21.70 -18.74 -14.35
CA PRO A 79 -22.39 -19.80 -15.08
C PRO A 79 -22.32 -21.14 -14.36
N ASP A 80 -23.45 -21.86 -14.33
CA ASP A 80 -23.55 -23.22 -13.79
C ASP A 80 -22.64 -24.20 -14.56
N GLY A 81 -21.44 -24.46 -14.03
CA GLY A 81 -20.50 -25.44 -14.57
C GLY A 81 -19.05 -24.96 -14.72
N GLY A 82 -18.77 -23.66 -14.53
CA GLY A 82 -17.40 -23.14 -14.53
C GLY A 82 -16.70 -23.21 -15.89
N GLU A 83 -17.31 -22.64 -16.93
CA GLU A 83 -16.58 -22.39 -18.19
C GLU A 83 -15.51 -21.31 -17.96
N ASP A 84 -14.27 -21.53 -18.43
CA ASP A 84 -13.14 -20.57 -18.36
C ASP A 84 -13.36 -19.26 -19.18
N ARG A 85 -14.55 -19.06 -19.74
CA ARG A 85 -14.83 -18.02 -20.74
C ARG A 85 -15.50 -16.80 -20.10
N ASP A 86 -14.75 -15.71 -20.02
CA ASP A 86 -15.27 -14.43 -19.55
C ASP A 86 -16.19 -13.78 -20.61
N VAL A 87 -17.50 -13.94 -20.41
CA VAL A 87 -18.52 -13.42 -21.34
C VAL A 87 -18.63 -11.89 -21.36
N VAL A 88 -18.15 -11.20 -20.32
CA VAL A 88 -18.26 -9.74 -20.18
C VAL A 88 -17.10 -9.04 -20.89
N LEU A 89 -15.88 -9.55 -20.71
CA LEU A 89 -14.70 -9.14 -21.49
C LEU A 89 -14.87 -9.50 -22.97
N ASP A 90 -15.47 -10.66 -23.29
CA ASP A 90 -15.86 -11.00 -24.66
C ASP A 90 -16.89 -10.00 -25.23
N ALA A 91 -17.90 -9.60 -24.46
CA ALA A 91 -18.87 -8.59 -24.91
C ALA A 91 -18.19 -7.25 -25.21
N PHE A 92 -17.24 -6.83 -24.36
CA PHE A 92 -16.43 -5.62 -24.56
C PHE A 92 -15.54 -5.70 -25.81
N ALA A 93 -14.83 -6.81 -26.02
CA ALA A 93 -14.03 -7.06 -27.21
C ALA A 93 -14.88 -7.05 -28.50
N ASN A 94 -16.09 -7.62 -28.45
CA ASN A 94 -17.05 -7.58 -29.56
C ASN A 94 -17.62 -6.18 -29.82
N LEU A 95 -17.84 -5.35 -28.77
CA LEU A 95 -18.24 -3.95 -28.92
C LEU A 95 -17.14 -3.10 -29.59
N ARG A 96 -15.87 -3.40 -29.33
CA ARG A 96 -14.70 -2.70 -29.91
C ARG A 96 -14.24 -3.25 -31.27
N SER A 97 -14.76 -4.39 -31.74
CA SER A 97 -14.29 -5.03 -32.98
C SER A 97 -14.52 -4.17 -34.23
N PRO A 98 -13.47 -3.81 -35.00
CA PRO A 98 -13.61 -3.05 -36.26
C PRO A 98 -14.39 -3.79 -37.35
N SER A 99 -14.50 -5.12 -37.23
CA SER A 99 -15.11 -6.01 -38.23
C SER A 99 -16.65 -5.92 -38.31
N SER A 100 -17.29 -5.31 -37.31
CA SER A 100 -18.74 -5.37 -37.16
C SER A 100 -19.45 -4.15 -37.77
N GLU A 101 -20.55 -4.39 -38.47
CA GLU A 101 -21.53 -3.37 -38.91
C GLU A 101 -22.36 -2.86 -37.72
N LEU A 102 -21.69 -2.52 -36.61
CA LEU A 102 -22.26 -1.95 -35.40
C LEU A 102 -23.12 -0.72 -35.75
N HIS A 103 -24.41 -0.83 -35.47
CA HIS A 103 -25.36 0.28 -35.53
C HIS A 103 -24.79 1.47 -34.74
N PRO A 104 -24.92 2.74 -35.20
CA PRO A 104 -24.15 3.86 -34.65
C PRO A 104 -24.23 4.03 -33.12
N GLN A 105 -25.39 3.72 -32.54
CA GLN A 105 -25.61 3.70 -31.09
C GLN A 105 -24.67 2.74 -30.34
N LYS A 106 -24.38 1.55 -30.87
CA LYS A 106 -23.44 0.61 -30.24
C LYS A 106 -21.98 1.08 -30.34
N ARG A 107 -21.59 1.76 -31.42
CA ARG A 107 -20.25 2.38 -31.51
C ARG A 107 -20.09 3.49 -30.47
N HIS A 108 -21.14 4.28 -30.26
CA HIS A 108 -21.17 5.35 -29.25
C HIS A 108 -21.02 4.80 -27.82
N ILE A 109 -21.67 3.66 -27.51
CA ILE A 109 -21.48 2.94 -26.24
C ILE A 109 -20.05 2.38 -26.14
N ALA A 110 -19.51 1.79 -27.20
CA ALA A 110 -18.14 1.26 -27.22
C ALA A 110 -17.05 2.33 -26.99
N THR A 111 -17.32 3.59 -27.38
CA THR A 111 -16.47 4.76 -27.06
C THR A 111 -16.72 5.34 -25.66
N ALA A 112 -17.87 5.05 -25.04
CA ALA A 112 -18.20 5.51 -23.69
C ALA A 112 -17.63 4.63 -22.57
N ILE A 113 -17.15 3.42 -22.90
CA ILE A 113 -16.41 2.55 -21.99
C ILE A 113 -14.93 2.67 -22.35
N ARG A 114 -14.12 3.25 -21.45
CA ARG A 114 -12.69 3.50 -21.67
C ARG A 114 -11.84 2.27 -21.33
N SER A 115 -12.10 1.64 -20.19
CA SER A 115 -11.48 0.41 -19.73
C SER A 115 -12.51 -0.48 -19.02
N LEU A 116 -12.22 -1.79 -18.95
CA LEU A 116 -13.06 -2.79 -18.27
C LEU A 116 -12.14 -3.89 -17.71
N GLU A 117 -12.16 -4.10 -16.40
CA GLU A 117 -11.23 -5.00 -15.69
C GLU A 117 -11.99 -5.91 -14.71
N ARG A 118 -11.80 -7.23 -14.82
CA ARG A 118 -12.36 -8.21 -13.87
C ARG A 118 -11.70 -8.08 -12.50
N GLN A 119 -12.51 -7.86 -11.47
CA GLN A 119 -12.04 -7.71 -10.10
C GLN A 119 -11.88 -9.08 -9.43
N VAL A 120 -10.71 -9.31 -8.84
CA VAL A 120 -10.33 -10.56 -8.18
C VAL A 120 -9.92 -10.26 -6.73
N PRO A 121 -10.56 -10.86 -5.71
CA PRO A 121 -10.19 -10.61 -4.33
C PRO A 121 -8.75 -11.05 -3.99
N ARG A 122 -7.98 -10.16 -3.36
CA ARG A 122 -6.61 -10.39 -2.85
C ARG A 122 -6.57 -10.20 -1.34
N GLN A 123 -5.75 -10.99 -0.66
CA GLN A 123 -5.46 -10.79 0.76
C GLN A 123 -4.33 -9.75 0.91
N ARG A 124 -4.54 -8.73 1.76
CA ARG A 124 -3.47 -7.80 2.18
C ARG A 124 -2.85 -8.23 3.51
N THR A 125 -1.60 -7.82 3.74
CA THR A 125 -0.83 -8.24 4.92
C THR A 125 -0.84 -7.14 5.98
N LYS A 126 -1.42 -7.42 7.16
CA LYS A 126 -1.23 -6.57 8.34
C LYS A 126 0.19 -6.71 8.86
N ARG A 127 0.86 -5.59 9.13
CA ARG A 127 2.27 -5.56 9.52
C ARG A 127 2.42 -5.94 11.00
N LEU A 128 2.56 -7.23 11.30
CA LEU A 128 2.81 -7.71 12.66
C LEU A 128 4.28 -8.06 12.87
N VAL A 129 4.83 -7.68 14.02
CA VAL A 129 6.13 -8.16 14.50
C VAL A 129 5.94 -9.47 15.26
N VAL A 130 6.78 -10.47 14.99
CA VAL A 130 6.83 -11.71 15.78
C VAL A 130 7.33 -11.36 17.20
N PRO A 131 6.56 -11.60 18.27
CA PRO A 131 7.01 -11.27 19.62
C PRO A 131 8.27 -12.05 20.00
N LEU A 132 9.29 -11.36 20.48
CA LEU A 132 10.45 -12.01 21.10
C LEU A 132 9.97 -12.81 22.33
N PRO A 133 10.50 -14.03 22.57
CA PRO A 133 10.02 -14.87 23.67
C PRO A 133 10.12 -14.19 25.04
N GLU A 134 9.02 -14.16 25.80
CA GLU A 134 9.04 -13.71 27.19
C GLU A 134 9.84 -14.67 28.08
N GLU A 135 11.07 -14.29 28.44
CA GLU A 135 11.74 -14.93 29.58
C GLU A 135 11.02 -14.57 30.88
N ARG A 136 10.58 -15.61 31.59
CA ARG A 136 9.58 -15.53 32.67
C ARG A 136 10.18 -15.13 34.04
N GLU A 137 10.89 -14.01 34.05
CA GLU A 137 11.50 -13.38 35.22
C GLU A 137 10.45 -12.68 36.12
N PRO A 138 10.74 -12.46 37.42
CA PRO A 138 9.76 -11.99 38.39
C PRO A 138 9.33 -10.54 38.19
N ALA A 139 8.20 -10.18 38.82
CA ALA A 139 7.56 -8.88 38.73
C ALA A 139 8.49 -7.69 39.06
N PRO A 140 8.29 -6.52 38.44
CA PRO A 140 9.08 -5.33 38.71
C PRO A 140 8.98 -4.87 40.17
N PRO A 141 10.00 -4.15 40.68
CA PRO A 141 9.98 -3.59 42.03
C PRO A 141 8.83 -2.59 42.21
N PRO A 142 8.33 -2.39 43.45
CA PRO A 142 7.24 -1.46 43.71
C PRO A 142 7.65 -0.02 43.36
N VAL A 143 6.82 0.63 42.55
CA VAL A 143 6.98 2.01 42.10
C VAL A 143 6.92 2.96 43.31
N THR A 144 7.89 3.86 43.44
CA THR A 144 7.88 4.95 44.45
C THR A 144 6.71 5.90 44.19
N ASP A 145 6.22 6.61 45.22
CA ASP A 145 5.03 7.45 45.07
C ASP A 145 5.23 8.60 44.05
N ASP A 146 6.38 9.28 44.12
CA ASP A 146 6.75 10.39 43.23
C ASP A 146 7.32 9.86 41.88
N THR A 147 6.62 10.08 40.76
CA THR A 147 7.11 9.81 39.38
C THR A 147 6.62 10.90 38.41
N LEU A 148 7.36 11.20 37.35
CA LEU A 148 7.04 12.30 36.43
C LEU A 148 5.71 12.08 35.69
N ALA A 149 5.39 10.84 35.30
CA ALA A 149 4.12 10.51 34.67
C ALA A 149 2.94 10.72 35.63
N ARG A 150 3.12 10.48 36.94
CA ARG A 150 2.10 10.77 37.95
C ARG A 150 1.91 12.26 38.19
N ASP A 151 3.00 13.04 38.29
CA ASP A 151 2.96 14.50 38.40
C ASP A 151 2.21 15.13 37.20
N ILE A 152 2.44 14.61 35.99
CA ILE A 152 1.72 15.00 34.78
C ILE A 152 0.24 14.58 34.86
N ALA A 153 -0.03 13.36 35.32
CA ALA A 153 -1.38 12.83 35.40
C ALA A 153 -2.28 13.61 36.38
N GLU A 154 -1.81 13.87 37.61
CA GLU A 154 -2.54 14.69 38.58
C GLU A 154 -2.82 16.10 38.02
N ARG A 155 -1.82 16.69 37.37
CA ARG A 155 -1.87 18.06 36.85
C ARG A 155 -2.78 18.24 35.63
N LEU A 156 -2.94 17.21 34.80
CA LEU A 156 -3.86 17.20 33.65
C LEU A 156 -5.20 16.52 33.96
N GLY A 157 -5.38 15.98 35.17
CA GLY A 157 -6.54 15.17 35.54
C GLY A 157 -6.70 13.94 34.67
N ILE A 158 -5.59 13.25 34.39
CA ILE A 158 -5.55 11.88 33.84
C ILE A 158 -5.72 10.94 35.04
N VAL A 159 -6.63 9.97 34.92
CA VAL A 159 -6.93 8.98 35.98
C VAL A 159 -6.76 7.54 35.47
N ASP A 160 -6.18 7.43 34.28
CA ASP A 160 -6.11 6.29 33.41
C ASP A 160 -4.95 5.38 33.84
N PRO A 161 -5.22 4.14 34.27
CA PRO A 161 -4.34 3.40 35.16
C PRO A 161 -2.98 3.00 34.54
N LEU A 162 -2.90 2.92 33.21
CA LEU A 162 -1.69 2.55 32.47
C LEU A 162 -0.99 3.76 31.84
N PHE A 163 -1.44 5.00 32.06
CA PHE A 163 -0.72 6.19 31.58
C PHE A 163 0.74 6.24 32.06
N PRO A 164 1.10 5.83 33.31
CA PRO A 164 2.50 5.71 33.73
C PRO A 164 3.31 4.64 32.96
N ASP A 165 2.67 3.66 32.34
CA ASP A 165 3.32 2.64 31.50
C ASP A 165 3.42 3.07 30.02
N GLN A 166 2.69 4.13 29.61
CA GLN A 166 2.78 4.74 28.28
C GLN A 166 4.04 5.60 28.13
N TRP A 167 5.21 4.96 28.20
CA TRP A 167 6.53 5.59 28.08
C TRP A 167 6.69 6.44 26.81
N HIS A 168 5.99 6.10 25.72
CA HIS A 168 6.01 6.88 24.47
C HIS A 168 5.40 8.28 24.65
N LEU A 169 4.54 8.49 25.65
CA LEU A 169 3.96 9.79 26.04
C LEU A 169 4.82 10.50 27.11
N VAL A 170 5.30 9.75 28.10
CA VAL A 170 6.19 10.23 29.18
C VAL A 170 7.26 9.17 29.48
N ASN A 171 8.46 9.35 28.94
CA ASN A 171 9.59 8.47 29.20
C ASN A 171 10.41 8.99 30.39
N GLU A 172 10.39 8.29 31.53
CA GLU A 172 11.14 8.69 32.73
C GLU A 172 12.60 8.21 32.70
N ASP A 173 12.87 7.09 32.03
CA ASP A 173 14.20 6.48 31.90
C ASP A 173 15.07 7.22 30.85
N TYR A 174 14.44 7.66 29.76
CA TYR A 174 15.06 8.41 28.65
C TYR A 174 14.17 9.60 28.23
N PRO A 175 14.17 10.74 28.94
CA PRO A 175 13.26 11.86 28.69
C PRO A 175 13.34 12.51 27.30
N GLU A 176 14.44 12.33 26.58
CA GLU A 176 14.61 12.72 25.17
C GLU A 176 13.86 11.80 24.17
N HIS A 177 13.30 10.69 24.65
CA HIS A 177 12.72 9.61 23.85
C HIS A 177 11.22 9.37 24.16
N MET A 178 10.43 10.41 23.91
CA MET A 178 8.96 10.43 23.96
C MET A 178 8.40 11.35 22.85
N VAL A 179 7.12 11.20 22.49
CA VAL A 179 6.45 12.07 21.49
C VAL A 179 6.25 13.52 21.95
N ASN A 180 6.48 13.82 23.23
CA ASN A 180 6.36 15.17 23.80
C ASN A 180 4.98 15.83 23.60
N ALA A 181 3.90 15.05 23.78
CA ALA A 181 2.53 15.55 23.66
C ALA A 181 2.07 16.37 24.89
N THR A 182 2.66 16.14 26.07
CA THR A 182 2.25 16.79 27.33
C THR A 182 2.18 18.32 27.26
N PRO A 183 3.18 19.06 26.72
CA PRO A 183 3.09 20.51 26.57
C PRO A 183 2.00 20.98 25.58
N VAL A 184 1.60 20.13 24.63
CA VAL A 184 0.50 20.43 23.69
C VAL A 184 -0.85 20.33 24.39
N TRP A 185 -1.03 19.32 25.24
CA TRP A 185 -2.20 19.18 26.10
C TRP A 185 -2.32 20.33 27.11
N GLU A 186 -1.19 20.83 27.64
CA GLU A 186 -1.14 22.04 28.50
C GLU A 186 -1.60 23.32 27.77
N MET A 187 -1.43 23.38 26.45
CA MET A 187 -1.97 24.46 25.62
C MET A 187 -3.48 24.32 25.35
N GLY A 188 -4.11 23.25 25.86
CA GLY A 188 -5.52 22.92 25.61
C GLY A 188 -5.77 22.29 24.24
N ILE A 189 -4.73 21.74 23.59
CA ILE A 189 -4.82 21.16 22.25
C ILE A 189 -4.84 19.64 22.39
N THR A 190 -5.95 19.03 21.98
CA THR A 190 -6.25 17.60 22.25
C THR A 190 -6.70 16.84 21.00
N GLY A 191 -6.80 17.51 19.83
CA GLY A 191 -7.26 16.91 18.58
C GLY A 191 -8.73 17.16 18.22
N GLU A 192 -9.43 17.99 18.99
CA GLU A 192 -10.85 18.31 18.78
C GLU A 192 -11.23 18.61 17.31
N GLY A 193 -12.31 18.00 16.86
CA GLY A 193 -12.87 18.19 15.51
C GLY A 193 -12.17 17.42 14.39
N ILE A 194 -11.10 16.67 14.67
CA ILE A 194 -10.39 15.84 13.69
C ILE A 194 -10.86 14.39 13.77
N ILE A 195 -11.03 13.74 12.61
CA ILE A 195 -11.33 12.30 12.48
C ILE A 195 -10.14 11.61 11.81
N SER A 196 -9.61 10.57 12.44
CA SER A 196 -8.59 9.67 11.88
C SER A 196 -9.19 8.29 11.61
N ALA A 197 -9.14 7.81 10.37
CA ALA A 197 -9.57 6.46 10.03
C ALA A 197 -8.41 5.46 10.13
N LEU A 198 -8.67 4.33 10.76
CA LEU A 198 -7.78 3.17 10.82
C LEU A 198 -8.23 2.22 9.70
N VAL A 199 -7.42 2.11 8.64
CA VAL A 199 -7.68 1.19 7.51
C VAL A 199 -6.97 -0.11 7.84
N ASP A 200 -7.68 -1.07 8.44
CA ASP A 200 -7.04 -2.19 9.16
C ASP A 200 -7.96 -3.43 9.31
N ASP A 201 -7.79 -4.25 10.36
CA ASP A 201 -8.57 -5.47 10.65
C ASP A 201 -9.84 -5.25 11.51
N GLY A 202 -10.10 -4.01 11.93
CA GLY A 202 -11.32 -3.63 12.65
C GLY A 202 -11.08 -2.64 13.80
N LEU A 203 -12.15 -2.24 14.47
CA LEU A 203 -12.12 -1.32 15.60
C LEU A 203 -13.21 -1.70 16.61
N GLU A 204 -12.80 -2.05 17.84
CA GLU A 204 -13.71 -2.34 18.96
C GLU A 204 -14.36 -1.05 19.50
N PHE A 205 -15.40 -0.59 18.80
CA PHE A 205 -16.14 0.63 19.13
C PHE A 205 -16.98 0.52 20.40
N GLU A 206 -17.11 -0.67 21.00
CA GLU A 206 -17.76 -0.89 22.30
C GLU A 206 -16.77 -0.87 23.48
N SER A 207 -15.47 -0.62 23.23
CA SER A 207 -14.49 -0.36 24.28
C SER A 207 -14.82 0.94 25.02
N GLU A 208 -14.84 0.92 26.36
CA GLU A 208 -15.01 2.14 27.16
C GLU A 208 -13.87 3.15 26.93
N ASP A 209 -12.72 2.68 26.45
CA ASP A 209 -11.55 3.48 26.07
C ASP A 209 -11.70 4.18 24.70
N ILE A 210 -12.72 3.82 23.90
CA ILE A 210 -12.88 4.31 22.51
C ILE A 210 -14.28 4.86 22.21
N ALA A 211 -15.34 4.36 22.87
CA ALA A 211 -16.73 4.56 22.46
C ALA A 211 -17.16 6.04 22.33
N ASP A 212 -16.70 6.93 23.20
CA ASP A 212 -17.01 8.37 23.13
C ASP A 212 -16.33 9.07 21.94
N ASN A 213 -15.15 8.58 21.52
CA ASN A 213 -14.36 9.09 20.39
C ASN A 213 -14.63 8.36 19.07
N PHE A 214 -15.46 7.31 19.05
CA PHE A 214 -15.78 6.57 17.82
C PHE A 214 -16.56 7.44 16.81
N ASP A 215 -16.22 7.32 15.52
CA ASP A 215 -17.02 7.87 14.43
C ASP A 215 -17.64 6.81 13.52
N ALA A 216 -18.90 6.47 13.83
CA ALA A 216 -19.71 5.54 13.05
C ALA A 216 -20.09 6.05 11.64
N ALA A 217 -19.83 7.32 11.29
CA ALA A 217 -20.16 7.87 9.98
C ALA A 217 -18.98 7.77 8.99
N GLY A 218 -17.74 7.91 9.48
CA GLY A 218 -16.51 7.62 8.75
C GLY A 218 -16.07 6.16 8.76
N SER A 219 -16.86 5.24 9.35
CA SER A 219 -16.51 3.82 9.50
C SER A 219 -17.27 2.91 8.52
N HIS A 220 -16.65 1.81 8.10
CA HIS A 220 -17.28 0.75 7.29
C HIS A 220 -16.50 -0.58 7.39
N ASP A 221 -17.16 -1.69 7.09
CA ASP A 221 -16.55 -3.00 6.91
C ASP A 221 -16.62 -3.41 5.43
N PHE A 222 -15.48 -3.50 4.76
CA PHE A 222 -15.36 -3.95 3.36
C PHE A 222 -15.03 -5.45 3.23
N ASN A 223 -14.82 -6.18 4.32
CA ASN A 223 -14.70 -7.64 4.30
C ASN A 223 -16.08 -8.31 4.31
N ASP A 224 -17.02 -7.78 5.10
CA ASP A 224 -18.38 -8.28 5.25
C ASP A 224 -19.46 -7.40 4.58
N HIS A 225 -19.09 -6.19 4.11
CA HIS A 225 -19.94 -5.14 3.53
C HIS A 225 -21.08 -4.71 4.44
N VAL A 226 -20.72 -4.21 5.63
CA VAL A 226 -21.65 -3.76 6.69
C VAL A 226 -21.20 -2.45 7.34
N ASP A 227 -22.15 -1.76 7.98
CA ASP A 227 -21.96 -0.42 8.56
C ASP A 227 -20.82 -0.29 9.59
N LEU A 228 -20.59 -1.32 10.39
CA LEU A 228 -19.79 -1.22 11.62
C LEU A 228 -18.57 -2.16 11.55
N PRO A 229 -17.35 -1.64 11.74
CA PRO A 229 -16.07 -2.32 11.48
C PRO A 229 -15.66 -3.25 12.65
N ARG A 230 -16.59 -4.07 13.15
CA ARG A 230 -16.34 -4.87 14.34
C ARG A 230 -15.26 -5.93 14.05
N PRO A 231 -14.26 -6.13 14.93
CA PRO A 231 -13.41 -7.32 14.94
C PRO A 231 -14.24 -8.61 14.98
N MET A 232 -14.01 -9.55 14.06
CA MET A 232 -14.74 -10.83 13.99
C MET A 232 -13.83 -12.06 14.13
N LEU A 233 -12.56 -11.95 13.75
CA LEU A 233 -11.57 -13.03 13.86
C LEU A 233 -10.80 -12.94 15.19
N PHE A 234 -10.11 -14.03 15.55
CA PHE A 234 -9.36 -14.12 16.80
C PHE A 234 -8.11 -13.21 16.84
N ASP A 235 -7.69 -12.73 15.67
CA ASP A 235 -6.52 -11.90 15.42
C ASP A 235 -6.87 -10.50 14.90
N ASP A 236 -8.16 -10.12 14.82
CA ASP A 236 -8.65 -8.79 14.40
C ASP A 236 -8.38 -7.68 15.46
N HIS A 237 -7.20 -7.68 16.07
CA HIS A 237 -6.83 -6.83 17.22
C HIS A 237 -6.04 -5.58 16.84
N HIS A 238 -5.59 -5.48 15.60
CA HIS A 238 -4.55 -4.55 15.19
C HIS A 238 -5.08 -3.12 15.05
N GLY A 239 -6.17 -2.92 14.30
CA GLY A 239 -6.80 -1.60 14.15
C GLY A 239 -7.33 -1.02 15.45
N THR A 240 -7.79 -1.87 16.38
CA THR A 240 -8.20 -1.46 17.74
C THR A 240 -7.01 -0.89 18.54
N ARG A 241 -5.85 -1.57 18.49
CA ARG A 241 -4.63 -1.12 19.18
C ARG A 241 -4.09 0.18 18.58
N CYS A 242 -4.12 0.31 17.25
CA CYS A 242 -3.76 1.54 16.55
C CYS A 242 -4.71 2.71 16.90
N ALA A 243 -6.02 2.46 17.02
CA ALA A 243 -7.01 3.48 17.36
C ALA A 243 -6.77 4.08 18.76
N GLY A 244 -6.44 3.26 19.76
CA GLY A 244 -6.13 3.73 21.11
C GLY A 244 -4.95 4.69 21.18
N GLN A 245 -3.89 4.46 20.38
CA GLN A 245 -2.74 5.39 20.33
C GLN A 245 -3.12 6.79 19.85
N ILE A 246 -4.10 6.88 18.94
CA ILE A 246 -4.60 8.16 18.44
C ILE A 246 -5.55 8.79 19.45
N ALA A 247 -6.59 8.06 19.88
CA ALA A 247 -7.75 8.66 20.56
C ALA A 247 -8.34 7.83 21.72
N ALA A 248 -7.54 7.02 22.43
CA ALA A 248 -7.95 6.46 23.73
C ALA A 248 -8.43 7.59 24.67
N VAL A 249 -9.60 7.38 25.28
CA VAL A 249 -10.37 8.40 25.99
C VAL A 249 -9.89 8.53 27.43
N LYS A 250 -9.46 9.72 27.83
CA LYS A 250 -9.05 10.04 29.21
C LYS A 250 -10.23 9.96 30.20
N ASN A 251 -10.56 8.77 30.71
CA ASN A 251 -11.74 8.48 31.51
C ASN A 251 -11.55 7.49 32.69
N GLY A 252 -10.38 6.86 32.84
CA GLY A 252 -10.06 5.86 33.87
C GLY A 252 -9.93 4.43 33.34
N VAL A 253 -9.95 4.21 32.03
CA VAL A 253 -9.78 2.91 31.38
C VAL A 253 -8.46 2.91 30.61
N CYS A 254 -7.71 1.81 30.69
CA CYS A 254 -6.43 1.65 29.99
C CYS A 254 -5.47 2.85 30.13
N GLY A 255 -5.30 3.66 29.08
CA GLY A 255 -4.36 4.78 29.01
C GLY A 255 -4.99 6.01 28.35
N VAL A 256 -4.20 6.77 27.59
CA VAL A 256 -4.65 7.98 26.89
C VAL A 256 -4.07 8.03 25.48
N GLY A 257 -4.85 8.48 24.50
CA GLY A 257 -4.38 8.70 23.12
C GLY A 257 -3.63 10.02 22.96
N ILE A 258 -2.70 10.10 22.00
CA ILE A 258 -1.94 11.34 21.70
C ILE A 258 -2.88 12.52 21.42
N ALA A 259 -3.98 12.24 20.73
CA ALA A 259 -5.06 13.16 20.42
C ALA A 259 -6.38 12.67 21.04
N TYR A 260 -6.42 12.50 22.37
CA TYR A 260 -7.58 11.98 23.13
C TYR A 260 -8.89 12.80 23.02
N GLY A 261 -8.87 13.99 22.40
CA GLY A 261 -10.06 14.77 22.03
C GLY A 261 -10.43 14.69 20.54
N SER A 262 -9.64 13.99 19.73
CA SER A 262 -9.97 13.63 18.34
C SER A 262 -10.88 12.41 18.28
N LYS A 263 -11.38 12.13 17.08
CA LYS A 263 -12.19 10.96 16.78
C LYS A 263 -11.45 9.90 15.97
N VAL A 264 -11.84 8.65 16.14
CA VAL A 264 -11.35 7.50 15.37
C VAL A 264 -12.48 6.76 14.65
N ALA A 265 -12.25 6.45 13.38
CA ALA A 265 -13.11 5.63 12.54
C ALA A 265 -12.41 4.31 12.20
N GLY A 266 -13.16 3.23 12.04
CA GLY A 266 -12.62 1.93 11.61
C GLY A 266 -13.04 1.61 10.18
N ILE A 267 -12.08 1.28 9.33
CA ILE A 267 -12.31 0.85 7.96
C ILE A 267 -11.72 -0.56 7.85
N ARG A 268 -12.56 -1.58 8.05
CA ARG A 268 -12.14 -2.99 8.14
C ARG A 268 -11.96 -3.57 6.74
N ILE A 269 -10.71 -3.88 6.38
CA ILE A 269 -10.30 -4.41 5.07
C ILE A 269 -9.36 -5.62 5.15
N LEU A 270 -8.63 -5.81 6.25
CA LEU A 270 -7.53 -6.78 6.32
C LEU A 270 -7.96 -8.19 6.76
N SER A 271 -9.19 -8.37 7.23
CA SER A 271 -9.69 -9.63 7.82
C SER A 271 -10.14 -10.68 6.79
N GLY A 272 -9.86 -10.44 5.51
CA GLY A 272 -10.14 -11.37 4.41
C GLY A 272 -9.78 -10.76 3.05
N PRO A 273 -9.90 -11.53 1.96
CA PRO A 273 -9.62 -11.01 0.62
C PRO A 273 -10.62 -9.93 0.16
N ILE A 274 -10.10 -8.81 -0.34
CA ILE A 274 -10.86 -7.67 -0.87
C ILE A 274 -10.48 -7.42 -2.33
N THR A 275 -11.32 -6.74 -3.12
CA THR A 275 -10.90 -6.31 -4.47
C THR A 275 -10.21 -4.95 -4.44
N ASP A 276 -9.38 -4.66 -5.44
CA ASP A 276 -8.79 -3.34 -5.69
C ASP A 276 -9.85 -2.22 -5.73
N VAL A 277 -11.08 -2.53 -6.17
CA VAL A 277 -12.27 -1.65 -6.09
C VAL A 277 -12.71 -1.37 -4.65
N ASP A 278 -12.76 -2.38 -3.77
CA ASP A 278 -13.11 -2.18 -2.36
C ASP A 278 -11.99 -1.43 -1.63
N GLU A 279 -10.72 -1.71 -1.95
CA GLU A 279 -9.54 -1.04 -1.39
C GLU A 279 -9.48 0.45 -1.79
N GLY A 280 -9.71 0.77 -3.07
CA GLY A 280 -9.82 2.15 -3.54
C GLY A 280 -10.99 2.90 -2.92
N ALA A 281 -12.14 2.24 -2.74
CA ALA A 281 -13.28 2.81 -2.04
C ALA A 281 -12.98 3.06 -0.54
N ALA A 282 -12.30 2.13 0.13
CA ALA A 282 -11.89 2.25 1.53
C ALA A 282 -10.97 3.47 1.77
N LEU A 283 -9.97 3.68 0.91
CA LEU A 283 -9.06 4.83 0.98
C LEU A 283 -9.72 6.19 0.66
N ASN A 284 -11.00 6.22 0.27
CA ASN A 284 -11.81 7.44 0.11
C ASN A 284 -13.03 7.48 1.05
N PHE A 285 -13.25 6.46 1.88
CA PHE A 285 -14.47 6.37 2.66
C PHE A 285 -14.53 7.51 3.69
N GLY A 286 -15.52 8.39 3.57
CA GLY A 286 -15.69 9.57 4.42
C GLY A 286 -14.72 10.74 4.17
N TYR A 287 -13.91 10.73 3.10
CA TYR A 287 -12.77 11.64 2.83
C TYR A 287 -12.98 13.17 2.91
N GLN A 288 -14.23 13.65 2.99
CA GLN A 288 -14.52 15.07 3.27
C GLN A 288 -14.48 15.39 4.76
N ASN A 289 -14.84 14.43 5.62
CA ASN A 289 -14.83 14.56 7.08
C ASN A 289 -13.58 13.87 7.69
N THR A 290 -13.26 12.67 7.21
CA THR A 290 -12.04 11.93 7.57
C THR A 290 -10.82 12.74 7.14
N SER A 291 -9.99 13.13 8.10
CA SER A 291 -8.84 14.00 7.84
C SER A 291 -7.54 13.22 7.60
N ILE A 292 -7.36 12.13 8.34
CA ILE A 292 -6.16 11.29 8.31
C ILE A 292 -6.60 9.83 8.07
N TYR A 293 -5.84 9.10 7.25
CA TYR A 293 -5.96 7.67 7.06
C TYR A 293 -4.65 7.02 7.53
N SER A 294 -4.71 6.26 8.63
CA SER A 294 -3.57 5.51 9.17
C SER A 294 -3.63 4.07 8.65
N CYS A 295 -2.57 3.64 7.96
CA CYS A 295 -2.48 2.38 7.25
C CYS A 295 -1.26 1.60 7.74
N SER A 296 -1.47 0.58 8.56
CA SER A 296 -0.41 -0.26 9.14
C SER A 296 -0.30 -1.63 8.43
N TRP A 297 -0.30 -1.57 7.10
CA TRP A 297 -0.32 -2.71 6.17
C TRP A 297 0.41 -2.37 4.87
N GLY A 298 0.66 -3.39 4.05
CA GLY A 298 1.28 -3.26 2.74
C GLY A 298 1.35 -4.61 2.00
N PRO A 299 2.36 -4.80 1.13
CA PRO A 299 2.83 -6.10 0.67
C PRO A 299 3.32 -6.99 1.84
N ALA A 300 3.88 -8.17 1.54
CA ALA A 300 4.55 -8.96 2.58
C ALA A 300 5.98 -8.42 2.80
N ASP A 301 6.32 -8.08 4.05
CA ASP A 301 7.64 -7.58 4.46
C ASP A 301 8.69 -8.72 4.53
N ASP A 302 8.83 -9.51 3.46
CA ASP A 302 9.53 -10.81 3.44
C ASP A 302 10.95 -10.79 2.86
N GLY A 303 11.43 -9.63 2.38
CA GLY A 303 12.71 -9.47 1.69
C GLY A 303 12.67 -9.88 0.21
N ARG A 304 11.47 -10.03 -0.38
CA ARG A 304 11.25 -10.53 -1.75
C ARG A 304 10.18 -9.75 -2.50
N SER A 305 9.08 -9.43 -1.82
CA SER A 305 7.89 -8.82 -2.43
C SER A 305 8.20 -7.49 -3.11
N MET A 306 7.60 -7.24 -4.28
CA MET A 306 7.61 -5.95 -4.95
C MET A 306 6.22 -5.69 -5.55
N GLU A 307 5.35 -5.03 -4.79
CA GLU A 307 3.97 -4.72 -5.21
C GLU A 307 3.66 -3.23 -5.00
N ALA A 308 2.98 -2.64 -5.98
CA ALA A 308 2.42 -1.30 -5.90
C ALA A 308 0.89 -1.35 -6.02
N PRO A 309 0.17 -0.38 -5.43
CA PRO A 309 -1.25 -0.20 -5.67
C PRO A 309 -1.54 -0.06 -7.17
N SER A 310 -2.60 -0.73 -7.64
CA SER A 310 -3.03 -0.71 -9.04
C SER A 310 -3.57 0.67 -9.46
N TYR A 311 -3.88 0.83 -10.75
CA TYR A 311 -4.46 2.07 -11.28
C TYR A 311 -5.66 2.58 -10.45
N ILE A 312 -6.62 1.74 -10.09
CA ILE A 312 -7.82 2.18 -9.35
C ILE A 312 -7.48 2.66 -7.93
N VAL A 313 -6.62 1.94 -7.21
CA VAL A 313 -6.19 2.30 -5.85
C VAL A 313 -5.37 3.60 -5.87
N ARG A 314 -4.46 3.77 -6.83
CA ARG A 314 -3.72 5.04 -6.98
C ARG A 314 -4.62 6.18 -7.41
N LYS A 315 -5.62 5.95 -8.28
CA LYS A 315 -6.61 6.97 -8.64
C LYS A 315 -7.41 7.41 -7.41
N ALA A 316 -7.74 6.46 -6.54
CA ALA A 316 -8.38 6.71 -5.25
C ALA A 316 -7.48 7.57 -4.33
N ILE A 317 -6.20 7.23 -4.16
CA ILE A 317 -5.26 8.06 -3.37
C ILE A 317 -5.12 9.47 -3.96
N VAL A 318 -5.01 9.58 -5.29
CA VAL A 318 -4.94 10.87 -6.02
C VAL A 318 -6.20 11.70 -5.82
N ASN A 319 -7.38 11.09 -5.80
CA ASN A 319 -8.65 11.76 -5.46
C ASN A 319 -8.65 12.24 -4.00
N GLY A 320 -8.19 11.41 -3.07
CA GLY A 320 -8.05 11.73 -1.66
C GLY A 320 -7.23 13.00 -1.43
N VAL A 321 -6.01 13.08 -2.01
CA VAL A 321 -5.12 14.23 -1.84
C VAL A 321 -5.52 15.50 -2.63
N GLN A 322 -6.38 15.39 -3.65
CA GLN A 322 -6.84 16.55 -4.43
C GLN A 322 -8.20 17.09 -3.99
N ASN A 323 -9.12 16.22 -3.59
CA ASN A 323 -10.53 16.56 -3.37
C ASN A 323 -10.98 16.36 -1.91
N GLY A 324 -10.28 15.53 -1.12
CA GLY A 324 -10.60 15.31 0.30
C GLY A 324 -10.44 16.57 1.15
N ARG A 325 -11.17 16.63 2.28
CA ARG A 325 -11.23 17.77 3.22
C ARG A 325 -11.43 19.11 2.50
N ASP A 326 -12.49 19.29 1.71
CA ASP A 326 -12.74 20.47 0.85
C ASP A 326 -11.59 20.80 -0.13
N GLY A 327 -10.89 19.80 -0.67
CA GLY A 327 -9.74 19.99 -1.56
C GLY A 327 -8.44 20.43 -0.86
N LYS A 328 -8.34 20.29 0.46
CA LYS A 328 -7.06 20.39 1.20
C LYS A 328 -6.23 19.10 1.09
N GLY A 329 -6.88 18.00 0.75
CA GLY A 329 -6.32 16.67 0.60
C GLY A 329 -6.27 15.88 1.91
N SER A 330 -6.77 14.64 1.84
CA SER A 330 -6.63 13.63 2.89
C SER A 330 -5.15 13.36 3.20
N VAL A 331 -4.83 13.14 4.48
CA VAL A 331 -3.47 12.82 4.93
C VAL A 331 -3.34 11.30 5.07
N PHE A 332 -2.65 10.64 4.14
CA PHE A 332 -2.34 9.22 4.25
C PHE A 332 -1.06 9.03 5.07
N VAL A 333 -1.07 8.12 6.05
CA VAL A 333 0.08 7.80 6.91
C VAL A 333 0.31 6.30 6.86
N PHE A 334 1.50 5.87 6.42
CA PHE A 334 1.85 4.47 6.27
C PHE A 334 3.02 4.09 7.18
N ALA A 335 2.93 2.92 7.80
CA ALA A 335 4.07 2.27 8.47
C ALA A 335 5.11 1.85 7.42
N SER A 336 6.40 2.11 7.65
CA SER A 336 7.43 1.85 6.62
C SER A 336 7.61 0.36 6.29
N GLY A 337 7.48 -0.53 7.28
CA GLY A 337 7.70 -1.97 7.12
C GLY A 337 8.36 -2.63 8.32
N ASN A 338 8.21 -3.96 8.45
CA ASN A 338 8.77 -4.79 9.52
C ASN A 338 9.81 -5.82 8.99
N GLY A 339 10.25 -5.69 7.73
CA GLY A 339 11.07 -6.65 7.00
C GLY A 339 12.58 -6.45 7.07
N ALA A 340 13.11 -5.49 7.84
CA ALA A 340 14.55 -5.19 7.82
C ALA A 340 15.45 -6.41 8.16
N TRP A 341 15.00 -7.29 9.06
CA TRP A 341 15.66 -8.56 9.39
C TRP A 341 15.65 -9.62 8.26
N ASN A 342 14.91 -9.34 7.18
CA ASN A 342 14.87 -10.12 5.94
C ASN A 342 15.73 -9.51 4.82
N ASP A 343 16.49 -8.44 5.12
CA ASP A 343 17.13 -7.55 4.15
C ASP A 343 16.10 -6.82 3.24
N ASP A 344 14.90 -6.49 3.76
CA ASP A 344 13.84 -5.80 2.99
C ASP A 344 13.95 -4.26 3.02
N GLN A 345 13.27 -3.61 2.07
CA GLN A 345 13.33 -2.17 1.87
C GLN A 345 12.02 -1.55 1.36
N CYS A 346 11.52 -0.56 2.12
CA CYS A 346 10.30 0.23 1.88
C CYS A 346 10.25 1.10 0.60
N ASN A 347 11.15 0.89 -0.37
CA ASN A 347 11.07 1.41 -1.75
C ASN A 347 10.57 0.37 -2.76
N PHE A 348 10.44 -0.91 -2.35
CA PHE A 348 9.80 -2.01 -3.09
C PHE A 348 8.30 -2.16 -2.73
N ASP A 349 7.84 -1.44 -1.70
CA ASP A 349 6.43 -1.23 -1.37
C ASP A 349 5.94 0.08 -2.02
N GLY A 350 4.98 -0.03 -2.95
CA GLY A 350 4.42 1.12 -3.67
C GLY A 350 3.38 1.95 -2.91
N TYR A 351 3.00 1.56 -1.70
CA TYR A 351 2.19 2.36 -0.77
C TYR A 351 3.10 3.29 0.06
N THR A 352 4.23 2.77 0.54
CA THR A 352 5.23 3.56 1.30
C THR A 352 6.13 4.42 0.41
N ASN A 353 6.39 4.01 -0.84
CA ASN A 353 7.13 4.85 -1.79
C ASN A 353 6.27 5.89 -2.52
N SER A 354 4.95 5.92 -2.25
CA SER A 354 4.04 6.92 -2.79
C SER A 354 4.41 8.34 -2.33
N ILE A 355 4.41 9.31 -3.24
CA ILE A 355 4.57 10.73 -2.86
C ILE A 355 3.37 11.26 -2.05
N TYR A 356 2.26 10.53 -2.02
CA TYR A 356 1.00 10.93 -1.40
C TYR A 356 0.86 10.48 0.07
N SER A 357 1.77 9.64 0.56
CA SER A 357 1.80 9.16 1.94
C SER A 357 2.79 9.95 2.80
N VAL A 358 2.62 9.82 4.11
CA VAL A 358 3.65 10.07 5.11
C VAL A 358 4.16 8.71 5.57
N THR A 359 5.37 8.33 5.14
CA THR A 359 5.98 7.05 5.49
C THR A 359 6.78 7.17 6.77
N VAL A 360 6.40 6.35 7.76
CA VAL A 360 6.82 6.44 9.16
C VAL A 360 7.55 5.17 9.59
N ALA A 361 8.84 5.30 9.86
CA ALA A 361 9.67 4.24 10.44
C ALA A 361 9.62 4.29 11.99
N ALA A 362 10.24 3.32 12.66
CA ALA A 362 10.19 3.17 14.11
C ALA A 362 11.52 3.49 14.81
N VAL A 363 11.42 3.99 16.05
CA VAL A 363 12.48 3.99 17.07
C VAL A 363 11.94 3.41 18.38
N ASP A 364 12.80 2.77 19.17
CA ASP A 364 12.39 2.15 20.43
C ASP A 364 12.45 3.10 21.65
N PHE A 365 12.12 2.54 22.81
CA PHE A 365 12.14 3.21 24.11
C PHE A 365 13.51 3.76 24.55
N GLU A 366 14.61 3.21 24.03
CA GLU A 366 15.97 3.71 24.24
C GLU A 366 16.42 4.59 23.05
N GLY A 367 15.49 5.00 22.19
CA GLY A 367 15.70 5.81 20.99
C GLY A 367 16.30 5.05 19.81
N LYS A 368 16.54 3.74 19.94
CA LYS A 368 17.35 2.95 18.98
C LYS A 368 16.52 2.50 17.79
N HIS A 369 17.20 2.23 16.68
CA HIS A 369 16.60 1.58 15.52
C HIS A 369 16.16 0.13 15.87
N PRO A 370 14.88 -0.24 15.73
CA PRO A 370 14.41 -1.60 15.97
C PRO A 370 14.77 -2.52 14.80
N TYR A 371 15.14 -3.76 15.11
CA TYR A 371 15.59 -4.79 14.15
C TYR A 371 14.63 -5.12 12.98
N TYR A 372 13.38 -4.67 13.06
CA TYR A 372 12.35 -4.88 12.03
C TYR A 372 12.17 -3.67 11.09
N SER A 373 12.51 -2.45 11.51
CA SER A 373 12.06 -1.22 10.84
C SER A 373 12.79 -1.01 9.52
N GLU A 374 12.07 -0.91 8.40
CA GLU A 374 12.72 -0.79 7.09
C GLU A 374 13.29 0.61 6.79
N ALA A 375 14.39 0.63 6.04
CA ALA A 375 15.19 1.81 5.72
C ALA A 375 15.26 2.09 4.21
N CYS A 376 14.66 3.19 3.75
CA CYS A 376 14.59 3.55 2.33
C CYS A 376 14.66 5.07 2.09
N ALA A 377 14.80 5.49 0.82
CA ALA A 377 14.80 6.91 0.43
C ALA A 377 13.41 7.59 0.54
N ALA A 378 12.34 6.80 0.80
CA ALA A 378 10.99 7.28 1.01
C ALA A 378 10.61 7.50 2.49
N ASN A 379 11.45 7.08 3.45
CA ASN A 379 11.20 7.33 4.88
C ASN A 379 11.25 8.83 5.17
N MET A 380 10.16 9.40 5.68
CA MET A 380 10.13 10.84 5.96
C MET A 380 10.46 11.16 7.41
N VAL A 381 9.99 10.36 8.36
CA VAL A 381 10.20 10.55 9.81
C VAL A 381 10.16 9.21 10.57
N VAL A 382 10.63 9.22 11.81
CA VAL A 382 10.42 8.16 12.80
C VAL A 382 9.55 8.61 13.97
N THR A 383 8.93 7.64 14.64
CA THR A 383 8.39 7.83 15.99
C THR A 383 8.37 6.51 16.77
N TYR A 384 7.89 6.55 18.01
CA TYR A 384 8.15 5.52 19.02
C TYR A 384 7.32 4.25 18.84
N SER A 385 7.96 3.10 19.05
CA SER A 385 7.36 1.75 19.00
C SER A 385 8.13 0.75 19.88
N SER A 386 7.81 -0.54 19.81
CA SER A 386 8.55 -1.62 20.47
C SER A 386 9.97 -1.75 19.94
N GLY A 387 10.89 -2.31 20.75
CA GLY A 387 12.27 -2.56 20.33
C GLY A 387 12.78 -3.96 20.67
N SER A 388 14.10 -4.07 20.81
CA SER A 388 14.77 -5.31 21.24
C SER A 388 14.53 -5.65 22.72
N ASN A 389 13.94 -4.73 23.49
CA ASN A 389 13.53 -4.93 24.88
C ASN A 389 12.03 -5.31 24.94
N PRO A 390 11.67 -6.60 25.14
CA PRO A 390 10.27 -7.03 25.08
C PRO A 390 9.39 -6.42 26.18
N LYS A 391 10.00 -5.90 27.26
CA LYS A 391 9.29 -5.24 28.38
C LYS A 391 8.92 -3.78 28.08
N LYS A 392 9.34 -3.23 26.94
CA LYS A 392 9.11 -1.84 26.53
C LYS A 392 8.50 -1.83 25.12
N SER A 393 7.19 -2.11 25.10
CA SER A 393 6.32 -2.09 23.92
C SER A 393 5.27 -0.99 24.08
N ILE A 394 4.46 -0.72 23.05
CA ILE A 394 3.40 0.28 23.13
C ILE A 394 2.23 -0.22 24.00
N VAL A 395 1.75 0.68 24.85
CA VAL A 395 0.62 0.48 25.77
C VAL A 395 -0.59 1.25 25.23
N THR A 396 -1.69 0.53 24.98
CA THR A 396 -2.87 1.02 24.23
C THR A 396 -4.10 0.13 24.51
N THR A 397 -5.26 0.44 23.92
CA THR A 397 -6.49 -0.38 23.94
C THR A 397 -6.29 -1.75 23.28
N ASP A 398 -7.13 -2.74 23.57
CA ASP A 398 -7.18 -4.05 22.90
C ASP A 398 -8.63 -4.55 22.76
N ILE A 399 -8.89 -5.65 22.03
CA ILE A 399 -10.27 -6.14 21.82
C ILE A 399 -10.96 -6.49 23.15
N GLY A 400 -12.18 -5.98 23.32
CA GLY A 400 -13.08 -6.24 24.44
C GLY A 400 -13.16 -5.05 25.40
N LYS A 401 -14.36 -4.84 25.96
CA LYS A 401 -14.83 -3.60 26.59
C LYS A 401 -13.83 -2.75 27.41
N ASN A 402 -13.02 -3.39 28.25
CA ASN A 402 -12.01 -2.74 29.08
C ASN A 402 -10.71 -3.56 29.00
N LYS A 403 -10.24 -3.82 27.77
CA LYS A 403 -9.00 -4.55 27.49
C LYS A 403 -7.94 -3.61 26.94
N CYS A 404 -6.71 -3.87 27.36
CA CYS A 404 -5.55 -3.06 27.06
C CYS A 404 -4.41 -4.01 26.65
N SER A 405 -3.60 -3.58 25.69
CA SER A 405 -2.36 -4.25 25.31
C SER A 405 -1.17 -3.50 25.90
N SER A 406 -0.15 -4.24 26.34
CA SER A 406 1.19 -3.73 26.67
C SER A 406 2.26 -4.36 25.79
N SER A 407 1.87 -4.85 24.61
CA SER A 407 2.68 -5.65 23.69
C SER A 407 2.43 -5.29 22.22
N HIS A 408 1.92 -4.08 21.94
CA HIS A 408 1.81 -3.55 20.58
C HIS A 408 3.14 -2.94 20.11
N GLY A 409 3.39 -2.93 18.80
CA GLY A 409 4.73 -2.68 18.27
C GLY A 409 4.80 -2.84 16.75
N GLY A 410 6.01 -2.80 16.21
CA GLY A 410 6.25 -2.68 14.76
C GLY A 410 6.18 -1.23 14.28
N THR A 411 6.55 -0.98 13.03
CA THR A 411 6.30 0.34 12.38
C THR A 411 4.81 0.66 12.34
N SER A 412 3.97 -0.38 12.41
CA SER A 412 2.52 -0.37 12.63
C SER A 412 2.02 0.38 13.85
N ALA A 413 2.83 0.47 14.91
CA ALA A 413 2.54 1.30 16.08
C ALA A 413 3.25 2.67 16.02
N ALA A 414 4.19 2.88 15.08
CA ALA A 414 4.76 4.19 14.81
C ALA A 414 3.82 5.06 13.95
N ALA A 415 3.20 4.50 12.90
CA ALA A 415 2.27 5.26 12.05
C ALA A 415 1.06 5.88 12.81
N PRO A 416 0.37 5.18 13.74
CA PRO A 416 -0.66 5.77 14.58
C PRO A 416 -0.13 6.87 15.52
N ASN A 417 1.09 6.73 16.04
CA ASN A 417 1.72 7.77 16.85
C ASN A 417 1.93 9.06 16.03
N ALA A 418 2.36 8.96 14.77
CA ALA A 418 2.45 10.10 13.86
C ALA A 418 1.07 10.67 13.50
N ALA A 419 0.07 9.82 13.23
CA ALA A 419 -1.31 10.23 12.97
C ALA A 419 -1.92 11.02 14.15
N GLY A 420 -1.64 10.63 15.39
CA GLY A 420 -2.02 11.40 16.59
C GLY A 420 -1.39 12.80 16.62
N ILE A 421 -0.10 12.92 16.31
CA ILE A 421 0.61 14.22 16.22
C ILE A 421 0.00 15.11 15.12
N PHE A 422 -0.33 14.53 13.97
CA PHE A 422 -0.98 15.26 12.88
C PHE A 422 -2.41 15.68 13.26
N ALA A 423 -3.15 14.88 14.02
CA ALA A 423 -4.48 15.26 14.53
C ALA A 423 -4.41 16.45 15.51
N LEU A 424 -3.41 16.48 16.40
CA LEU A 424 -3.16 17.65 17.26
C LEU A 424 -2.91 18.92 16.41
N ALA A 425 -2.07 18.83 15.37
CA ALA A 425 -1.77 19.95 14.50
C ALA A 425 -2.97 20.43 13.65
N LEU A 426 -3.72 19.48 13.07
CA LEU A 426 -4.90 19.81 12.27
C LEU A 426 -6.04 20.42 13.11
N SER A 427 -6.17 20.07 14.40
CA SER A 427 -7.20 20.66 15.26
C SER A 427 -7.06 22.18 15.46
N VAL A 428 -5.81 22.70 15.44
CA VAL A 428 -5.53 24.14 15.49
C VAL A 428 -5.31 24.79 14.12
N ARG A 429 -5.07 23.99 13.08
CA ARG A 429 -4.82 24.43 11.71
C ARG A 429 -5.51 23.51 10.69
N PRO A 430 -6.87 23.51 10.65
CA PRO A 430 -7.62 22.65 9.74
C PRO A 430 -7.47 23.05 8.26
N ASP A 431 -6.83 24.18 7.98
CA ASP A 431 -6.48 24.70 6.66
C ASP A 431 -5.21 24.09 6.04
N LEU A 432 -4.39 23.35 6.81
CA LEU A 432 -3.18 22.68 6.28
C LEU A 432 -3.54 21.66 5.20
N THR A 433 -2.83 21.70 4.07
CA THR A 433 -2.93 20.68 3.03
C THR A 433 -2.13 19.43 3.38
N TRP A 434 -2.37 18.33 2.65
CA TRP A 434 -1.55 17.12 2.78
C TRP A 434 -0.05 17.38 2.62
N ARG A 435 0.34 18.26 1.68
CA ARG A 435 1.74 18.68 1.49
C ARG A 435 2.27 19.57 2.62
N ASP A 436 1.43 20.37 3.26
CA ASP A 436 1.87 21.16 4.43
C ASP A 436 2.26 20.25 5.61
N ILE A 437 1.58 19.10 5.79
CA ILE A 437 1.97 18.09 6.78
C ILE A 437 3.35 17.50 6.45
N GLN A 438 3.59 17.15 5.18
CA GLN A 438 4.91 16.64 4.74
C GLN A 438 6.02 17.70 4.92
N HIS A 439 5.79 18.95 4.49
CA HIS A 439 6.74 20.05 4.71
C HIS A 439 6.98 20.30 6.21
N LEU A 440 5.96 20.22 7.06
CA LEU A 440 6.12 20.33 8.52
C LEU A 440 7.02 19.21 9.07
N CYS A 441 6.87 17.96 8.62
CA CYS A 441 7.80 16.87 8.97
C CYS A 441 9.26 17.25 8.64
N VAL A 442 9.53 17.68 7.39
CA VAL A 442 10.87 18.10 6.95
C VAL A 442 11.40 19.33 7.72
N GLN A 443 10.49 20.19 8.23
CA GLN A 443 10.88 21.40 8.94
C GLN A 443 11.05 21.25 10.46
N SER A 444 10.30 20.38 11.13
CA SER A 444 10.31 20.24 12.60
C SER A 444 10.75 18.88 13.15
N ALA A 445 11.12 17.91 12.32
CA ALA A 445 11.73 16.67 12.80
C ALA A 445 13.08 16.95 13.48
N GLU A 446 13.40 16.19 14.54
CA GLU A 446 14.64 16.31 15.30
C GLU A 446 15.57 15.11 15.03
N ILE A 447 16.88 15.37 14.93
CA ILE A 447 17.89 14.31 14.79
C ILE A 447 17.82 13.37 16.00
N ILE A 448 17.84 12.06 15.74
CA ILE A 448 18.02 11.00 16.74
C ILE A 448 19.19 10.11 16.32
N ASN A 449 19.96 9.59 17.28
CA ASN A 449 21.18 8.80 17.04
C ASN A 449 22.14 9.48 16.03
N PRO A 450 22.70 10.67 16.35
CA PRO A 450 23.42 11.52 15.40
C PRO A 450 24.72 10.93 14.84
N ASP A 451 25.21 9.82 15.40
CA ASP A 451 26.43 9.13 14.97
C ASP A 451 26.17 8.00 13.93
N GLU A 452 24.92 7.83 13.48
CA GLU A 452 24.47 6.82 12.50
C GLU A 452 24.51 7.32 11.02
N ASP A 453 23.64 6.81 10.13
CA ASP A 453 23.63 7.07 8.67
C ASP A 453 23.14 8.47 8.24
N TRP A 454 23.51 9.51 8.99
CA TRP A 454 23.10 10.89 8.75
C TRP A 454 23.95 11.59 7.68
N GLU A 455 23.31 11.96 6.58
CA GLU A 455 23.87 12.75 5.49
C GLU A 455 23.26 14.15 5.42
N LEU A 456 24.00 15.13 4.88
CA LEU A 456 23.43 16.46 4.59
C LEU A 456 22.87 16.51 3.17
N THR A 457 21.58 16.81 3.08
CA THR A 457 20.89 17.16 1.83
C THR A 457 21.39 18.49 1.26
N ALA A 458 21.12 18.76 -0.02
CA ALA A 458 21.51 20.00 -0.69
C ALA A 458 20.87 21.26 -0.05
N ALA A 459 19.72 21.12 0.60
CA ALA A 459 19.05 22.17 1.38
C ALA A 459 19.67 22.40 2.77
N GLY A 460 20.74 21.66 3.14
CA GLY A 460 21.39 21.74 4.44
C GLY A 460 20.61 21.07 5.59
N LYS A 461 19.59 20.27 5.27
CA LYS A 461 18.87 19.42 6.23
C LYS A 461 19.60 18.08 6.41
N PRO A 462 19.67 17.53 7.63
CA PRO A 462 20.09 16.15 7.83
C PRO A 462 19.02 15.19 7.30
N TYR A 463 19.44 14.06 6.72
CA TYR A 463 18.58 12.96 6.31
C TYR A 463 19.29 11.62 6.56
N SER A 464 18.53 10.61 6.95
CA SER A 464 18.98 9.22 7.14
C SER A 464 17.96 8.30 6.46
N TYR A 465 18.41 7.18 5.87
CA TYR A 465 17.48 6.18 5.32
C TYR A 465 16.73 5.45 6.44
N THR A 466 17.38 5.32 7.60
CA THR A 466 16.86 4.72 8.84
C THR A 466 15.81 5.60 9.53
N TYR A 467 16.06 6.91 9.60
CA TYR A 467 15.28 7.85 10.44
C TYR A 467 14.50 8.92 9.65
N GLY A 468 14.65 8.97 8.32
CA GLY A 468 14.14 10.05 7.48
C GLY A 468 14.79 11.39 7.83
N PHE A 469 13.98 12.44 8.00
CA PHE A 469 14.44 13.72 8.55
C PHE A 469 14.54 13.73 10.09
N GLY A 470 14.14 12.65 10.76
CA GLY A 470 14.28 12.48 12.22
C GLY A 470 12.98 12.14 12.94
N LYS A 471 13.03 12.21 14.28
CA LYS A 471 11.87 11.93 15.14
C LYS A 471 10.84 13.04 15.08
N LEU A 472 9.56 12.66 15.12
CA LEU A 472 8.48 13.61 15.41
C LEU A 472 8.44 13.97 16.90
N ASP A 473 8.48 15.28 17.18
CA ASP A 473 8.14 15.88 18.47
C ASP A 473 6.82 16.66 18.32
N ALA A 474 5.81 16.33 19.11
CA ALA A 474 4.47 16.87 18.98
C ALA A 474 4.42 18.38 19.29
N TYR A 475 5.17 18.83 20.31
CA TYR A 475 5.23 20.24 20.67
C TYR A 475 5.96 21.06 19.60
N ALA A 476 7.06 20.58 19.04
CA ALA A 476 7.76 21.21 17.92
C ALA A 476 6.87 21.28 16.67
N PHE A 477 6.24 20.16 16.30
CA PHE A 477 5.38 20.06 15.12
C PHE A 477 4.15 20.97 15.21
N VAL A 478 3.43 20.95 16.34
CA VAL A 478 2.25 21.83 16.55
C VAL A 478 2.67 23.30 16.67
N THR A 479 3.80 23.60 17.31
CA THR A 479 4.33 24.97 17.41
C THR A 479 4.81 25.54 16.07
N ALA A 480 5.27 24.68 15.15
CA ALA A 480 5.55 25.03 13.76
C ALA A 480 4.25 25.23 12.97
N ALA A 481 3.31 24.28 13.07
CA ALA A 481 2.00 24.33 12.42
C ALA A 481 1.24 25.62 12.73
N GLN A 482 1.19 26.06 13.99
CA GLN A 482 0.55 27.32 14.40
C GLN A 482 1.10 28.58 13.71
N LYS A 483 2.34 28.53 13.20
CA LYS A 483 3.02 29.65 12.51
C LYS A 483 3.18 29.40 11.01
N TRP A 484 2.71 28.26 10.52
CA TRP A 484 2.95 27.78 9.17
C TRP A 484 2.24 28.62 8.11
N THR A 485 2.96 29.00 7.06
CA THR A 485 2.40 29.62 5.87
C THR A 485 2.17 28.53 4.84
N LEU A 486 0.92 28.36 4.37
CA LEU A 486 0.56 27.30 3.44
C LEU A 486 1.45 27.33 2.19
N VAL A 487 1.95 26.17 1.78
CA VAL A 487 2.76 26.04 0.57
C VAL A 487 1.92 26.30 -0.68
N LYS A 488 2.59 26.69 -1.77
CA LYS A 488 1.91 26.89 -3.05
C LYS A 488 1.37 25.55 -3.59
N PRO A 489 0.38 25.56 -4.50
CA PRO A 489 -0.11 24.34 -5.16
C PRO A 489 1.01 23.50 -5.80
N GLN A 490 0.73 22.21 -6.01
CA GLN A 490 1.72 21.28 -6.54
C GLN A 490 2.05 21.58 -8.01
N ALA A 491 3.34 21.50 -8.35
CA ALA A 491 3.89 21.44 -9.69
C ALA A 491 4.56 20.07 -9.90
N TRP A 492 4.70 19.65 -11.16
CA TRP A 492 5.49 18.49 -11.52
C TRP A 492 6.15 18.66 -12.89
N VAL A 493 7.23 17.94 -13.10
CA VAL A 493 7.92 17.78 -14.39
C VAL A 493 8.08 16.29 -14.64
N GLU A 494 7.47 15.79 -15.71
CA GLU A 494 7.81 14.47 -16.27
C GLU A 494 8.88 14.70 -17.34
N LEU A 495 10.07 14.10 -17.17
CA LEU A 495 11.15 14.24 -18.16
C LEU A 495 11.02 13.17 -19.24
N PRO A 496 11.59 13.39 -20.45
CA PRO A 496 11.67 12.35 -21.47
C PRO A 496 12.38 11.11 -20.93
N ALA A 497 11.80 9.93 -21.20
CA ALA A 497 12.41 8.67 -20.81
C ALA A 497 13.69 8.40 -21.62
N VAL A 498 14.73 7.89 -20.95
CA VAL A 498 16.06 7.62 -21.50
C VAL A 498 16.16 6.13 -21.83
N GLN A 499 16.26 5.81 -23.11
CA GLN A 499 16.46 4.45 -23.62
C GLN A 499 17.96 4.10 -23.68
N ILE A 500 18.35 2.95 -23.16
CA ILE A 500 19.74 2.45 -23.13
C ILE A 500 19.87 1.28 -24.09
N ALA A 501 20.87 1.31 -24.98
CA ALA A 501 21.21 0.23 -25.92
C ALA A 501 20.03 -0.42 -26.68
N ASN A 502 19.00 0.38 -27.04
CA ASN A 502 17.74 -0.06 -27.66
C ASN A 502 16.87 -0.97 -26.76
N GLY A 503 16.99 -0.85 -25.44
CA GLY A 503 16.14 -1.53 -24.48
C GLY A 503 14.67 -1.19 -24.66
N GLU A 504 13.82 -2.21 -24.74
CA GLU A 504 12.38 -2.07 -24.98
C GLU A 504 11.58 -3.07 -24.14
N MET A 505 10.33 -2.72 -23.82
CA MET A 505 9.35 -3.57 -23.16
C MET A 505 8.07 -3.55 -23.98
N ASP A 506 7.55 -4.71 -24.38
CA ASP A 506 6.33 -4.79 -25.19
C ASP A 506 5.03 -4.75 -24.33
N GLU A 507 3.86 -4.75 -24.99
CA GLU A 507 2.55 -4.75 -24.31
C GLU A 507 2.31 -6.03 -23.47
N ASN A 508 3.07 -7.10 -23.72
CA ASN A 508 3.06 -8.35 -22.94
C ASN A 508 4.08 -8.34 -21.78
N ARG A 509 4.75 -7.19 -21.52
CA ARG A 509 5.87 -7.01 -20.58
C ARG A 509 7.15 -7.77 -20.95
N THR A 510 7.29 -8.22 -22.18
CA THR A 510 8.52 -8.84 -22.69
C THR A 510 9.61 -7.77 -22.76
N MET A 511 10.64 -7.88 -21.91
CA MET A 511 11.78 -6.96 -21.89
C MET A 511 12.94 -7.50 -22.74
N THR A 512 13.47 -6.67 -23.65
CA THR A 512 14.59 -7.02 -24.54
C THR A 512 15.54 -5.85 -24.79
N GLY A 513 16.80 -6.13 -25.12
CA GLY A 513 17.83 -5.11 -25.29
C GLY A 513 18.40 -4.62 -23.96
N GLY A 514 18.95 -3.40 -23.93
CA GLY A 514 19.63 -2.84 -22.77
C GLY A 514 21.12 -3.18 -22.71
N GLU A 515 21.80 -2.64 -21.69
CA GLU A 515 23.24 -2.78 -21.48
C GLU A 515 23.52 -3.64 -20.23
N LEU A 516 24.52 -4.53 -20.31
CA LEU A 516 24.82 -5.53 -19.28
C LEU A 516 25.30 -4.86 -17.99
N ILE A 517 24.58 -5.10 -16.89
CA ILE A 517 24.91 -4.57 -15.56
C ILE A 517 26.15 -5.30 -15.03
N SER A 518 26.98 -4.61 -14.24
CA SER A 518 28.20 -5.15 -13.63
C SER A 518 28.46 -4.53 -12.25
N SER A 519 29.46 -5.05 -11.53
CA SER A 519 29.94 -4.53 -10.23
C SER A 519 30.34 -3.06 -10.26
N GLU A 520 31.06 -2.63 -11.30
CA GLU A 520 31.45 -1.22 -11.50
C GLU A 520 30.22 -0.32 -11.76
N GLY A 521 29.17 -0.88 -12.35
CA GLY A 521 27.89 -0.23 -12.62
C GLY A 521 27.81 0.55 -13.93
N ILE A 522 26.59 0.70 -14.44
CA ILE A 522 26.26 1.55 -15.60
C ILE A 522 25.77 2.90 -15.09
N GLU A 523 26.35 4.00 -15.58
CA GLU A 523 25.84 5.35 -15.35
C GLU A 523 25.03 5.86 -16.55
N SER A 524 23.94 6.59 -16.28
CA SER A 524 23.17 7.31 -17.30
C SER A 524 22.71 8.66 -16.76
N SER A 525 22.80 9.72 -17.57
CA SER A 525 22.54 11.08 -17.12
C SER A 525 21.47 11.78 -17.95
N ILE A 526 20.62 12.56 -17.27
CA ILE A 526 19.66 13.47 -17.89
C ILE A 526 19.85 14.89 -17.36
N ARG A 527 19.75 15.87 -18.27
CA ARG A 527 19.91 17.29 -17.94
C ARG A 527 18.55 17.97 -17.78
N VAL A 528 18.35 18.60 -16.62
CA VAL A 528 17.21 19.44 -16.30
C VAL A 528 17.61 20.90 -16.48
N ASP A 529 17.24 21.48 -17.63
CA ASP A 529 17.48 22.91 -17.91
C ASP A 529 16.36 23.81 -17.37
N LYS A 530 16.72 25.04 -17.03
CA LYS A 530 15.83 26.05 -16.44
C LYS A 530 14.58 26.35 -17.26
N SER A 531 14.63 26.20 -18.58
CA SER A 531 13.45 26.33 -19.45
C SER A 531 12.38 25.31 -19.06
N VAL A 532 12.74 24.03 -18.93
CA VAL A 532 11.82 22.94 -18.58
C VAL A 532 11.10 23.21 -17.26
N LEU A 533 11.81 23.76 -16.26
CA LEU A 533 11.23 24.17 -14.98
C LEU A 533 10.24 25.34 -15.15
N ASN A 534 10.62 26.41 -15.86
CA ASN A 534 9.76 27.56 -16.10
C ASN A 534 8.49 27.21 -16.91
N ASP A 535 8.65 26.40 -17.97
CA ASP A 535 7.58 26.02 -18.89
C ASP A 535 6.53 25.12 -18.21
N ASN A 536 6.96 24.32 -17.22
CA ASN A 536 6.09 23.55 -16.33
C ASN A 536 5.68 24.31 -15.04
N ASN A 537 5.98 25.61 -14.94
CA ASN A 537 5.63 26.47 -13.81
C ASN A 537 6.19 25.97 -12.46
N PHE A 538 7.37 25.33 -12.44
CA PHE A 538 7.98 24.65 -11.27
C PHE A 538 8.98 25.54 -10.52
N GLU A 539 8.87 25.64 -9.18
CA GLU A 539 9.69 26.54 -8.34
C GLU A 539 10.64 25.83 -7.38
N THR A 540 10.15 24.89 -6.55
CA THR A 540 10.94 24.23 -5.50
C THR A 540 10.69 22.73 -5.49
N LEU A 541 11.76 21.93 -5.37
CA LEU A 541 11.66 20.46 -5.31
C LEU A 541 11.14 19.98 -3.94
N GLU A 542 10.34 18.91 -3.97
CA GLU A 542 9.79 18.23 -2.80
C GLU A 542 10.13 16.74 -2.90
N HIS A 543 9.61 16.04 -3.91
CA HIS A 543 9.88 14.62 -4.15
C HIS A 543 10.55 14.41 -5.52
N VAL A 544 11.38 13.36 -5.62
CA VAL A 544 11.83 12.80 -6.90
C VAL A 544 11.30 11.38 -7.03
N THR A 545 10.76 11.03 -8.20
CA THR A 545 10.40 9.64 -8.52
C THR A 545 11.15 9.17 -9.76
N VAL A 546 11.75 7.98 -9.70
CA VAL A 546 12.50 7.38 -10.81
C VAL A 546 11.84 6.05 -11.16
N ARG A 547 11.42 5.90 -12.42
CA ARG A 547 10.98 4.62 -12.97
C ARG A 547 12.14 3.97 -13.73
N VAL A 548 12.35 2.67 -13.55
CA VAL A 548 13.39 1.89 -14.23
C VAL A 548 12.82 0.70 -14.98
N TRP A 549 13.48 0.34 -16.08
CA TRP A 549 13.29 -0.90 -16.82
C TRP A 549 14.61 -1.68 -16.79
N ILE A 550 14.63 -2.78 -16.05
CA ILE A 550 15.81 -3.62 -15.81
C ILE A 550 15.37 -5.08 -15.86
N THR A 551 16.06 -5.92 -16.64
CA THR A 551 15.99 -7.38 -16.48
C THR A 551 17.05 -7.82 -15.48
N HIS A 552 16.79 -8.86 -14.70
CA HIS A 552 17.80 -9.58 -13.93
C HIS A 552 17.28 -11.01 -13.69
N SER A 553 18.14 -12.03 -13.79
CA SER A 553 17.76 -13.40 -13.41
C SER A 553 17.49 -13.54 -11.91
N ARG A 554 18.06 -12.64 -11.10
CA ARG A 554 17.85 -12.53 -9.66
C ARG A 554 17.78 -11.05 -9.21
N ARG A 555 16.56 -10.50 -9.08
CA ARG A 555 16.31 -9.08 -8.78
C ARG A 555 17.05 -8.56 -7.54
N GLY A 556 17.21 -9.40 -6.51
CA GLY A 556 17.76 -9.02 -5.21
C GLY A 556 19.22 -8.57 -5.18
N ASP A 557 19.99 -8.73 -6.26
CA ASP A 557 21.36 -8.24 -6.34
C ASP A 557 21.49 -6.84 -6.98
N VAL A 558 20.45 -6.34 -7.65
CA VAL A 558 20.50 -5.04 -8.32
C VAL A 558 20.41 -3.89 -7.33
N GLU A 559 21.40 -2.99 -7.37
CA GLU A 559 21.41 -1.73 -6.63
C GLU A 559 21.20 -0.55 -7.59
N VAL A 560 20.40 0.44 -7.16
CA VAL A 560 20.01 1.60 -7.98
C VAL A 560 20.22 2.88 -7.18
N GLU A 561 21.05 3.76 -7.69
CA GLU A 561 21.42 5.05 -7.10
C GLU A 561 21.00 6.21 -8.00
N LEU A 562 20.57 7.33 -7.43
CA LEU A 562 20.33 8.58 -8.14
C LEU A 562 21.14 9.71 -7.52
N THR A 563 22.09 10.28 -8.27
CA THR A 563 22.88 11.44 -7.86
C THR A 563 22.34 12.72 -8.50
N SER A 564 22.17 13.77 -7.68
CA SER A 564 21.61 15.06 -8.07
C SER A 564 22.67 16.08 -8.53
N PRO A 565 22.26 17.22 -9.12
CA PRO A 565 23.17 18.29 -9.53
C PRO A 565 24.04 18.88 -8.42
N SER A 566 23.61 18.78 -7.16
CA SER A 566 24.39 19.22 -5.99
C SER A 566 25.36 18.15 -5.47
N GLY A 567 25.38 16.96 -6.06
CA GLY A 567 26.19 15.82 -5.62
C GLY A 567 25.60 15.04 -4.44
N VAL A 568 24.29 15.10 -4.22
CA VAL A 568 23.60 14.27 -3.22
C VAL A 568 23.11 13.00 -3.88
N THR A 569 23.46 11.83 -3.34
CA THR A 569 23.05 10.53 -3.87
C THR A 569 21.92 9.93 -3.03
N SER A 570 20.83 9.54 -3.67
CA SER A 570 19.78 8.71 -3.08
C SER A 570 19.98 7.25 -3.49
N MET A 571 20.20 6.37 -2.51
CA MET A 571 20.12 4.93 -2.73
C MET A 571 18.64 4.53 -2.82
N LEU A 572 18.18 4.22 -4.03
CA LEU A 572 16.78 3.92 -4.34
C LEU A 572 16.46 2.44 -4.13
N ALA A 573 17.36 1.55 -4.56
CA ALA A 573 17.31 0.12 -4.33
C ALA A 573 18.64 -0.38 -3.73
N ARG A 574 18.58 -1.11 -2.63
CA ARG A 574 19.71 -1.88 -2.07
C ARG A 574 19.52 -3.37 -2.34
N LYS A 575 20.62 -4.11 -2.24
CA LYS A 575 20.61 -5.58 -2.23
C LYS A 575 19.57 -6.14 -1.24
N ARG A 576 18.64 -6.97 -1.73
CA ARG A 576 17.67 -7.74 -0.92
C ARG A 576 17.99 -9.23 -1.04
N LYS A 577 18.62 -9.80 -0.01
CA LYS A 577 19.23 -11.14 -0.10
C LYS A 577 18.27 -12.26 -0.47
N ARG A 578 16.98 -12.14 -0.12
CA ARG A 578 15.98 -13.20 -0.35
C ARG A 578 15.24 -13.08 -1.67
N ASP A 579 15.38 -11.96 -2.39
CA ASP A 579 14.66 -11.65 -3.62
C ASP A 579 15.27 -12.41 -4.82
N ASP A 580 14.78 -13.62 -5.03
CA ASP A 580 15.15 -14.59 -6.08
C ASP A 580 14.21 -14.55 -7.31
N ASP A 581 13.59 -13.39 -7.54
CA ASP A 581 12.66 -13.12 -8.65
C ASP A 581 13.40 -12.76 -9.96
N ALA A 582 12.96 -13.34 -11.07
CA ALA A 582 13.57 -13.20 -12.40
C ALA A 582 12.83 -12.22 -13.34
N ASP A 583 11.71 -11.62 -12.92
CA ASP A 583 10.99 -10.61 -13.71
C ASP A 583 11.71 -9.24 -13.68
N GLY A 584 12.69 -9.06 -12.78
CA GLY A 584 13.42 -7.81 -12.60
C GLY A 584 12.51 -6.63 -12.24
N PHE A 585 12.72 -5.50 -12.90
CA PHE A 585 11.97 -4.26 -12.69
C PHE A 585 11.23 -3.86 -13.98
N PRO A 586 10.01 -4.38 -14.24
CA PRO A 586 9.22 -4.07 -15.43
C PRO A 586 8.54 -2.70 -15.31
N GLY A 587 9.32 -1.62 -15.33
CA GLY A 587 8.82 -0.25 -15.15
C GLY A 587 8.49 0.07 -13.69
N TRP A 588 9.22 -0.50 -12.72
CA TRP A 588 9.06 -0.18 -11.29
C TRP A 588 9.40 1.28 -11.02
N LYS A 589 8.67 1.94 -10.12
CA LYS A 589 8.89 3.34 -9.73
C LYS A 589 9.35 3.42 -8.27
N PHE A 590 10.58 3.87 -8.07
CA PHE A 590 11.14 4.29 -6.79
C PHE A 590 10.84 5.77 -6.49
N MET A 591 10.98 6.15 -5.22
CA MET A 591 10.85 7.52 -4.75
C MET A 591 12.00 7.92 -3.81
N SER A 592 12.29 9.23 -3.75
CA SER A 592 13.16 9.83 -2.75
C SER A 592 12.64 11.19 -2.27
N VAL A 593 12.61 11.38 -0.94
CA VAL A 593 12.42 12.69 -0.28
C VAL A 593 13.75 13.37 0.09
N LYS A 594 14.90 12.70 -0.07
CA LYS A 594 16.23 13.22 0.30
C LYS A 594 16.64 14.49 -0.45
N HIS A 595 15.98 14.81 -1.57
CA HIS A 595 16.21 16.00 -2.39
C HIS A 595 15.29 17.19 -2.04
N TRP A 596 14.54 17.13 -0.93
CA TRP A 596 13.58 18.19 -0.56
C TRP A 596 14.25 19.57 -0.44
N GLY A 597 13.72 20.55 -1.17
CA GLY A 597 14.27 21.92 -1.21
C GLY A 597 15.54 22.11 -2.05
N GLU A 598 16.04 21.07 -2.74
CA GLU A 598 17.15 21.19 -3.69
C GLU A 598 16.74 22.02 -4.93
N ASN A 599 17.72 22.66 -5.59
CA ASN A 599 17.54 23.22 -6.92
C ASN A 599 17.76 22.13 -7.98
N PRO A 600 16.75 21.67 -8.72
CA PRO A 600 16.90 20.56 -9.67
C PRO A 600 17.59 20.95 -10.99
N GLU A 601 17.92 22.22 -11.22
CA GLU A 601 18.60 22.68 -12.44
C GLU A 601 20.03 22.16 -12.54
N GLY A 602 20.29 21.24 -13.49
CA GLY A 602 21.61 20.67 -13.72
C GLY A 602 21.56 19.25 -14.29
N GLU A 603 22.57 18.45 -13.99
CA GLU A 603 22.73 17.07 -14.44
C GLU A 603 22.36 16.10 -13.32
N TRP A 604 21.46 15.17 -13.60
CA TRP A 604 21.07 14.08 -12.71
C TRP A 604 21.57 12.76 -13.30
N THR A 605 22.28 11.96 -12.52
CA THR A 605 22.85 10.67 -12.95
C THR A 605 22.25 9.53 -12.16
N ILE A 606 21.63 8.57 -12.84
CA ILE A 606 21.31 7.26 -12.28
C ILE A 606 22.54 6.36 -12.43
N ARG A 607 22.84 5.54 -11.42
CA ARG A 607 23.79 4.43 -11.51
C ARG A 607 23.07 3.13 -11.16
N VAL A 608 23.29 2.09 -11.94
CA VAL A 608 22.73 0.74 -11.74
C VAL A 608 23.88 -0.24 -11.69
N SER A 609 24.01 -1.00 -10.60
CA SER A 609 25.08 -1.99 -10.41
C SER A 609 24.55 -3.32 -9.89
N ASP A 610 25.30 -4.38 -10.14
CA ASP A 610 25.03 -5.75 -9.69
C ASP A 610 26.13 -6.23 -8.72
N GLN A 611 25.92 -7.37 -8.07
CA GLN A 611 26.81 -7.99 -7.10
C GLN A 611 27.85 -8.95 -7.73
N ASP A 612 27.84 -9.12 -9.05
CA ASP A 612 28.86 -9.82 -9.85
C ASP A 612 28.95 -11.31 -9.48
N ILE A 613 27.79 -11.97 -9.54
CA ILE A 613 27.62 -13.42 -9.30
C ILE A 613 27.66 -14.13 -10.66
N GLU A 614 28.68 -14.96 -10.89
CA GLU A 614 29.04 -15.53 -12.21
C GLU A 614 27.91 -16.30 -12.97
N GLU A 615 26.83 -16.69 -12.30
CA GLU A 615 25.66 -17.37 -12.90
C GLU A 615 24.39 -16.50 -13.01
N GLU A 616 24.40 -15.28 -12.48
CA GLU A 616 23.27 -14.33 -12.49
C GLU A 616 23.62 -13.11 -13.36
N GLU A 617 22.74 -12.70 -14.28
CA GLU A 617 22.98 -11.52 -15.12
C GLU A 617 21.70 -10.71 -15.40
N GLY A 618 21.88 -9.47 -15.84
CA GLY A 618 20.78 -8.61 -16.22
C GLY A 618 21.19 -7.34 -16.95
N PHE A 619 20.19 -6.67 -17.53
CA PHE A 619 20.40 -5.58 -18.47
C PHE A 619 19.59 -4.35 -18.05
N PHE A 620 20.23 -3.17 -18.09
CA PHE A 620 19.55 -1.89 -17.90
C PHE A 620 18.99 -1.41 -19.25
N LEU A 621 17.66 -1.41 -19.40
CA LEU A 621 16.97 -1.03 -20.63
C LEU A 621 16.70 0.47 -20.70
N GLY A 622 16.46 1.11 -19.55
CA GLY A 622 16.29 2.55 -19.46
C GLY A 622 15.50 3.04 -18.26
N TRP A 623 15.23 4.34 -18.22
CA TRP A 623 14.63 5.01 -17.06
C TRP A 623 13.83 6.27 -17.41
N GLU A 624 12.94 6.68 -16.51
CA GLU A 624 12.14 7.90 -16.56
C GLU A 624 12.25 8.60 -15.20
N MET A 625 12.46 9.91 -15.16
CA MET A 625 12.48 10.68 -13.90
C MET A 625 11.37 11.74 -13.89
N SER A 626 10.69 11.86 -12.76
CA SER A 626 9.73 12.93 -12.49
C SER A 626 10.11 13.72 -11.25
N LEU A 627 10.02 15.05 -11.35
CA LEU A 627 10.24 15.99 -10.25
C LEU A 627 8.87 16.48 -9.74
N TRP A 628 8.68 16.55 -8.43
CA TRP A 628 7.44 17.01 -7.79
C TRP A 628 7.75 18.14 -6.83
N GLY A 629 6.91 19.18 -6.78
CA GLY A 629 7.27 20.42 -6.10
C GLY A 629 6.15 21.43 -5.96
N SER A 630 6.51 22.69 -5.70
CA SER A 630 5.60 23.84 -5.66
C SER A 630 5.61 24.65 -6.97
N VAL A 631 4.49 25.27 -7.32
CA VAL A 631 4.37 26.16 -8.49
C VAL A 631 5.05 27.52 -8.33
N ILE A 632 5.58 28.11 -9.41
CA ILE A 632 6.03 29.52 -9.42
C ILE A 632 4.80 30.43 -9.25
N ASP A 633 3.80 30.25 -10.11
CA ASP A 633 2.56 31.03 -10.16
C ASP A 633 1.34 30.18 -9.79
N PRO A 634 0.74 30.36 -8.59
CA PRO A 634 -0.48 29.66 -8.18
C PRO A 634 -1.68 29.85 -9.12
N ALA A 635 -1.76 30.95 -9.87
CA ALA A 635 -2.87 31.17 -10.81
C ALA A 635 -2.79 30.29 -12.07
N LYS A 636 -1.69 29.55 -12.26
CA LYS A 636 -1.48 28.57 -13.34
C LYS A 636 -1.40 27.12 -12.83
N ALA A 637 -1.69 26.88 -11.56
CA ALA A 637 -1.77 25.54 -11.01
C ALA A 637 -2.88 24.74 -11.72
N ARG A 638 -2.64 23.45 -11.94
CA ARG A 638 -3.60 22.49 -12.51
C ARG A 638 -3.63 21.21 -11.67
N PRO A 639 -4.79 20.54 -11.50
CA PRO A 639 -4.85 19.23 -10.86
C PRO A 639 -3.98 18.19 -11.60
N TYR A 640 -3.36 17.26 -10.87
CA TYR A 640 -2.60 16.16 -11.49
C TYR A 640 -3.56 15.08 -12.00
N VAL A 641 -3.44 14.74 -13.28
CA VAL A 641 -4.24 13.67 -13.89
C VAL A 641 -3.40 12.39 -13.93
N LEU A 642 -3.76 11.41 -13.10
CA LEU A 642 -3.11 10.10 -13.10
C LEU A 642 -3.34 9.39 -14.43
N LYS A 643 -2.27 9.24 -15.21
CA LYS A 643 -2.23 8.36 -16.38
C LYS A 643 -2.21 6.91 -15.91
N ASP A 644 -3.02 6.05 -16.51
CA ASP A 644 -2.74 4.61 -16.44
C ASP A 644 -1.36 4.35 -17.09
N THR A 645 -0.56 3.52 -16.43
CA THR A 645 0.82 3.18 -16.82
C THR A 645 1.24 1.75 -16.44
N ASP A 646 0.34 0.89 -15.96
CA ASP A 646 0.73 -0.43 -15.41
C ASP A 646 1.11 -1.47 -16.47
N TYR A 647 0.75 -1.20 -17.73
CA TYR A 647 0.91 -2.11 -18.87
C TYR A 647 1.35 -1.38 -20.13
N LYS A 648 2.07 -0.26 -20.00
CA LYS A 648 2.53 0.53 -21.16
C LYS A 648 3.91 0.10 -21.64
N PRO A 649 4.11 -0.01 -22.98
CA PRO A 649 5.41 -0.38 -23.53
C PRO A 649 6.46 0.71 -23.30
N PHE A 650 7.71 0.28 -23.31
CA PHE A 650 8.91 1.12 -23.22
C PHE A 650 9.76 0.97 -24.50
N PRO A 651 10.37 2.05 -25.04
CA PRO A 651 10.14 3.45 -24.68
C PRO A 651 8.68 3.86 -24.96
N PRO A 652 8.16 4.92 -24.29
CA PRO A 652 6.83 5.43 -24.58
C PRO A 652 6.70 5.78 -26.08
N PRO A 653 5.61 5.38 -26.77
CA PRO A 653 5.46 5.66 -28.20
C PRO A 653 5.48 7.17 -28.46
N GLU A 654 6.18 7.61 -29.51
CA GLU A 654 6.25 9.02 -29.87
C GLU A 654 4.84 9.63 -29.97
N PRO A 655 4.59 10.81 -29.37
CA PRO A 655 3.28 11.43 -29.42
C PRO A 655 2.94 11.79 -30.86
N VAL A 656 1.98 11.05 -31.44
CA VAL A 656 1.52 11.27 -32.80
C VAL A 656 1.09 12.73 -32.94
N HIS A 657 1.87 13.48 -33.72
CA HIS A 657 1.70 14.91 -33.85
C HIS A 657 0.49 15.19 -34.74
N GLU A 658 -0.72 15.21 -34.14
CA GLU A 658 -1.95 15.61 -34.81
C GLU A 658 -1.77 17.05 -35.33
N GLN A 659 -1.49 17.16 -36.63
CA GLN A 659 -1.46 18.45 -37.31
C GLN A 659 -2.88 19.00 -37.32
N GLU A 660 -3.15 20.01 -36.47
CA GLU A 660 -4.32 20.87 -36.64
C GLU A 660 -4.36 21.33 -38.11
N PRO A 661 -5.46 21.14 -38.84
CA PRO A 661 -5.50 21.40 -40.26
C PRO A 661 -5.38 22.91 -40.52
N GLU A 662 -4.19 23.36 -40.95
CA GLU A 662 -3.91 24.76 -41.24
C GLU A 662 -5.01 25.37 -42.14
N THR A 663 -5.81 26.27 -41.56
CA THR A 663 -6.82 27.03 -42.30
C THR A 663 -6.12 28.06 -43.19
N THR A 664 -5.70 27.59 -44.38
CA THR A 664 -4.91 28.33 -45.36
C THR A 664 -5.67 29.52 -45.95
N ALA A 665 -5.60 30.65 -45.22
CA ALA A 665 -6.13 31.94 -45.65
C ALA A 665 -5.38 32.44 -46.90
N ALA A 666 -5.96 32.21 -48.08
CA ALA A 666 -5.32 32.48 -49.37
C ALA A 666 -5.01 33.98 -49.58
N SER A 667 -3.74 34.36 -49.43
CA SER A 667 -3.24 35.71 -49.77
C SER A 667 -2.45 35.70 -51.07
N THR A 668 -3.06 36.18 -52.14
CA THR A 668 -2.40 36.35 -53.45
C THR A 668 -1.48 37.58 -53.45
N THR A 669 -0.27 37.49 -54.05
CA THR A 669 0.23 38.47 -55.04
C THR A 669 1.60 38.12 -55.66
N LYS A 670 1.57 37.90 -56.98
CA LYS A 670 2.61 38.12 -58.02
C LYS A 670 4.00 37.43 -57.94
N SER A 671 4.32 36.76 -59.05
CA SER A 671 5.62 36.22 -59.43
C SER A 671 6.52 37.23 -60.16
N TYR A 672 7.83 36.98 -60.15
CA TYR A 672 8.78 37.40 -61.20
C TYR A 672 9.66 36.20 -61.62
N LEU A 673 10.15 36.19 -62.87
CA LEU A 673 10.85 35.05 -63.47
C LEU A 673 12.21 35.43 -64.05
N LYS A 674 13.24 34.64 -63.67
CA LYS A 674 14.45 34.16 -64.41
C LYS A 674 15.18 35.09 -65.40
N PRO A 675 16.52 34.96 -65.49
CA PRO A 675 17.08 34.09 -66.54
C PRO A 675 18.19 33.13 -66.08
N THR A 676 18.74 32.34 -67.01
CA THR A 676 19.48 31.08 -66.77
C THR A 676 20.91 31.08 -67.33
N VAL A 677 21.88 30.50 -66.58
CA VAL A 677 23.22 30.00 -66.99
C VAL A 677 23.57 28.86 -66.01
N VAL A 678 24.02 27.63 -66.33
CA VAL A 678 24.38 26.87 -67.55
C VAL A 678 25.78 27.11 -68.15
N HIS A 679 26.78 26.35 -67.66
CA HIS A 679 27.66 25.51 -68.49
C HIS A 679 28.37 24.40 -67.67
N SER A 680 28.91 23.38 -68.35
CA SER A 680 29.58 22.19 -67.80
C SER A 680 30.95 21.95 -68.44
N SER A 681 31.90 21.26 -67.77
CA SER A 681 32.82 20.23 -68.36
C SER A 681 34.06 19.82 -67.49
N THR A 682 34.21 18.51 -67.26
CA THR A 682 35.44 17.64 -67.24
C THR A 682 36.86 18.16 -66.92
N THR A 683 37.58 17.46 -66.01
CA THR A 683 38.83 16.63 -66.21
C THR A 683 39.26 15.98 -64.86
N ALA A 684 39.56 14.66 -64.71
CA ALA A 684 40.78 13.87 -65.06
C ALA A 684 42.00 14.15 -64.14
N ALA A 685 42.85 13.19 -63.67
CA ALA A 685 42.90 11.70 -63.70
C ALA A 685 43.93 11.14 -62.64
N ASP A 686 44.31 9.84 -62.74
CA ASP A 686 45.26 9.02 -61.91
C ASP A 686 44.84 8.74 -60.45
N GLY A 687 45.23 7.62 -59.78
CA GLY A 687 46.05 6.43 -60.11
C GLY A 687 46.85 5.99 -58.84
N THR A 688 46.89 4.74 -58.34
CA THR A 688 47.36 3.46 -58.95
C THR A 688 47.08 2.28 -57.99
N GLU A 689 47.06 1.02 -58.45
CA GLU A 689 46.92 -0.22 -57.64
C GLU A 689 48.25 -0.80 -57.11
N SER A 690 48.21 -1.69 -56.09
CA SER A 690 49.00 -2.94 -56.03
C SER A 690 48.51 -3.90 -54.91
N THR A 691 48.93 -5.17 -54.93
CA THR A 691 48.25 -6.31 -54.25
C THR A 691 49.21 -7.35 -53.66
N THR A 692 48.70 -8.28 -52.81
CA THR A 692 49.30 -9.57 -52.35
C THR A 692 50.47 -9.49 -51.31
N THR A 693 50.78 -10.50 -50.47
CA THR A 693 50.54 -11.97 -50.51
C THR A 693 50.43 -12.64 -49.11
N VAL A 694 50.17 -13.96 -49.05
CA VAL A 694 49.94 -14.82 -47.84
C VAL A 694 51.18 -15.68 -47.48
N GLY A 695 51.31 -16.15 -46.23
CA GLY A 695 52.28 -17.20 -45.80
C GLY A 695 51.98 -17.80 -44.40
N VAL A 696 52.26 -19.11 -44.18
CA VAL A 696 51.73 -19.94 -43.04
C VAL A 696 52.66 -21.12 -42.64
N VAL A 697 53.07 -21.22 -41.35
CA VAL A 697 53.42 -22.46 -40.54
C VAL A 697 54.65 -23.32 -41.02
N PRO A 698 55.27 -24.36 -40.33
CA PRO A 698 55.16 -24.98 -38.96
C PRO A 698 56.47 -25.19 -38.11
N GLY A 699 56.30 -25.58 -36.81
CA GLY A 699 57.13 -26.58 -36.03
C GLY A 699 58.48 -26.17 -35.39
N GLY A 700 59.03 -26.83 -34.34
CA GLY A 700 58.55 -27.89 -33.42
C GLY A 700 59.68 -28.53 -32.54
N ASP A 701 59.37 -28.93 -31.28
CA ASP A 701 60.13 -29.74 -30.25
C ASP A 701 61.60 -29.33 -29.85
N SER A 702 62.23 -29.69 -28.70
CA SER A 702 62.08 -30.82 -27.75
C SER A 702 62.77 -30.67 -26.34
N HIS A 703 62.21 -31.28 -25.29
CA HIS A 703 62.80 -31.96 -24.07
C HIS A 703 63.81 -31.35 -23.05
N GLU A 704 63.45 -31.44 -21.75
CA GLU A 704 64.10 -32.11 -20.55
C GLU A 704 63.42 -31.55 -19.24
N GLU A 705 62.59 -32.30 -18.48
CA GLU A 705 62.87 -33.20 -17.31
C GLU A 705 63.57 -32.52 -16.10
N LEU A 706 63.20 -32.71 -14.81
CA LEU A 706 62.72 -33.90 -14.05
C LEU A 706 61.70 -33.58 -12.90
N ASP A 707 60.83 -34.54 -12.59
CA ASP A 707 60.34 -35.13 -11.29
C ASP A 707 60.01 -34.23 -10.04
N ASP A 708 59.11 -34.60 -9.09
CA ASP A 708 58.73 -35.93 -8.54
C ASP A 708 57.25 -36.02 -8.00
N GLU A 709 56.84 -37.20 -7.51
CA GLU A 709 55.47 -37.74 -7.26
C GLU A 709 54.53 -37.07 -6.23
N GLY A 710 53.21 -37.41 -6.35
CA GLY A 710 52.35 -37.62 -5.16
C GLY A 710 50.83 -37.60 -5.35
N ALA A 711 50.17 -38.72 -5.72
CA ALA A 711 48.71 -38.85 -5.70
C ALA A 711 48.20 -40.30 -5.50
N VAL A 712 47.15 -40.48 -4.68
CA VAL A 712 46.37 -41.73 -4.55
C VAL A 712 44.89 -41.37 -4.36
N THR A 713 44.01 -41.99 -5.15
CA THR A 713 42.55 -41.81 -5.11
C THR A 713 41.85 -42.83 -4.20
N HIS A 714 40.63 -42.52 -3.78
CA HIS A 714 39.73 -43.52 -3.17
C HIS A 714 38.32 -43.37 -3.75
N GLU A 715 37.87 -44.42 -4.44
CA GLU A 715 36.55 -44.54 -5.06
C GLU A 715 35.85 -45.74 -4.40
N SER A 716 34.53 -45.67 -4.18
CA SER A 716 33.79 -46.68 -3.42
C SER A 716 32.70 -47.35 -4.27
N ASP A 717 32.91 -48.62 -4.59
CA ASP A 717 32.00 -49.48 -5.34
C ASP A 717 30.70 -49.80 -4.56
N LEU A 718 29.58 -49.90 -5.27
CA LEU A 718 28.22 -49.90 -4.71
C LEU A 718 27.38 -51.08 -5.26
N SER A 719 27.89 -52.30 -5.08
CA SER A 719 27.41 -53.53 -5.76
C SER A 719 26.99 -54.71 -4.85
N ASP A 720 26.52 -54.48 -3.61
CA ASP A 720 25.85 -55.55 -2.81
C ASP A 720 24.30 -55.50 -2.96
N PRO A 721 23.66 -56.52 -3.58
CA PRO A 721 22.19 -56.56 -3.73
C PRO A 721 21.43 -56.67 -2.39
N ARG A 722 22.09 -56.99 -1.27
CA ARG A 722 21.47 -56.99 0.07
C ARG A 722 21.15 -55.57 0.55
N PHE A 723 21.99 -54.60 0.19
CA PHE A 723 21.82 -53.20 0.60
C PHE A 723 20.60 -52.58 -0.08
N VAL A 724 20.42 -52.85 -1.38
CA VAL A 724 19.27 -52.40 -2.18
C VAL A 724 17.94 -52.94 -1.62
N VAL A 725 17.89 -54.22 -1.23
CA VAL A 725 16.69 -54.82 -0.64
C VAL A 725 16.34 -54.20 0.72
N ALA A 726 17.35 -53.85 1.53
CA ALA A 726 17.14 -53.15 2.80
C ALA A 726 16.54 -51.74 2.59
N ILE A 727 17.06 -50.96 1.64
CA ILE A 727 16.56 -49.63 1.29
C ILE A 727 15.10 -49.71 0.80
N ILE A 728 14.79 -50.62 -0.13
CA ILE A 728 13.43 -50.81 -0.65
C ILE A 728 12.46 -51.20 0.48
N GLY A 729 12.87 -52.06 1.41
CA GLY A 729 12.07 -52.43 2.58
C GLY A 729 11.80 -51.25 3.52
N PHE A 730 12.81 -50.41 3.76
CA PHE A 730 12.70 -49.22 4.59
C PHE A 730 11.75 -48.17 3.97
N VAL A 731 11.95 -47.81 2.71
CA VAL A 731 11.09 -46.87 1.97
C VAL A 731 9.64 -47.36 1.91
N SER A 732 9.43 -48.66 1.67
CA SER A 732 8.09 -49.27 1.67
C SER A 732 7.37 -49.14 3.02
N PHE A 733 8.10 -49.25 4.13
CA PHE A 733 7.54 -49.10 5.48
C PHE A 733 7.07 -47.65 5.74
N PHE A 734 7.88 -46.65 5.38
CA PHE A 734 7.51 -45.24 5.56
C PHE A 734 6.33 -44.82 4.68
N ILE A 735 6.25 -45.29 3.44
CA ILE A 735 5.09 -45.04 2.55
C ILE A 735 3.80 -45.63 3.15
N LEU A 736 3.84 -46.86 3.66
CA LEU A 736 2.68 -47.50 4.29
C LEU A 736 2.27 -46.83 5.61
N ALA A 737 3.24 -46.41 6.44
CA ALA A 737 2.99 -45.69 7.68
C ALA A 737 2.38 -44.30 7.42
N GLY A 738 2.96 -43.52 6.50
CA GLY A 738 2.46 -42.22 6.08
C GLY A 738 1.05 -42.31 5.50
N GLY A 739 0.78 -43.29 4.63
CA GLY A 739 -0.56 -43.54 4.08
C GLY A 739 -1.60 -43.87 5.16
N ALA A 740 -1.22 -44.64 6.20
CA ALA A 740 -2.10 -44.93 7.32
C ALA A 740 -2.41 -43.67 8.17
N VAL A 741 -1.41 -42.84 8.46
CA VAL A 741 -1.58 -41.57 9.19
C VAL A 741 -2.46 -40.59 8.40
N TYR A 742 -2.21 -40.44 7.09
CA TYR A 742 -3.02 -39.62 6.19
C TYR A 742 -4.49 -40.04 6.17
N LEU A 743 -4.78 -41.35 6.09
CA LEU A 743 -6.17 -41.85 6.12
C LEU A 743 -6.86 -41.63 7.48
N ILE A 744 -6.12 -41.66 8.59
CA ILE A 744 -6.65 -41.35 9.93
C ILE A 744 -6.93 -39.85 10.08
N MET A 745 -6.04 -38.98 9.60
CA MET A 745 -6.25 -37.53 9.58
C MET A 745 -7.43 -37.14 8.68
N ARG A 746 -7.50 -37.69 7.45
CA ARG A 746 -8.59 -37.43 6.51
C ARG A 746 -9.95 -37.84 7.08
N ARG A 747 -10.04 -38.96 7.82
CA ARG A 747 -11.26 -39.32 8.56
C ARG A 747 -11.64 -38.29 9.62
N LYS A 748 -10.71 -37.89 10.49
CA LYS A 748 -10.97 -36.85 11.52
C LYS A 748 -11.42 -35.51 10.94
N ILE A 749 -10.96 -35.15 9.74
CA ILE A 749 -11.39 -33.94 9.04
C ILE A 749 -12.81 -34.11 8.47
N MET A 750 -13.11 -35.26 7.83
CA MET A 750 -14.46 -35.55 7.34
C MET A 750 -15.51 -35.63 8.46
N ASP A 751 -15.18 -36.28 9.58
CA ASP A 751 -16.08 -36.42 10.73
C ASP A 751 -16.42 -35.06 11.38
N LYS A 752 -15.56 -34.05 11.23
CA LYS A 752 -15.82 -32.66 11.67
C LYS A 752 -16.78 -31.89 10.77
N ASN A 753 -16.88 -32.25 9.49
CA ASN A 753 -17.66 -31.50 8.49
C ASN A 753 -19.10 -32.02 8.33
N HIS A 754 -19.56 -32.93 9.20
CA HIS A 754 -20.89 -33.57 9.13
C HIS A 754 -21.68 -33.54 10.46
N SER A 755 -21.34 -32.64 11.40
CA SER A 755 -22.12 -32.39 12.62
C SER A 755 -22.49 -30.91 12.78
N GLY A 756 -23.10 -30.33 11.74
CA GLY A 756 -23.62 -28.97 11.70
C GLY A 756 -25.15 -28.92 11.72
N GLU A 757 -25.78 -29.59 12.70
CA GLU A 757 -27.24 -29.57 12.89
C GLU A 757 -27.64 -29.00 14.26
N TYR A 758 -28.83 -28.40 14.31
CA TYR A 758 -29.34 -27.59 15.43
C TYR A 758 -29.54 -28.38 16.73
N SER A 759 -29.23 -27.73 17.87
CA SER A 759 -29.99 -27.91 19.11
C SER A 759 -30.04 -26.60 19.90
N THR A 760 -31.15 -26.35 20.60
CA THR A 760 -31.49 -25.04 21.17
C THR A 760 -31.98 -25.12 22.61
N VAL A 761 -31.40 -24.30 23.50
CA VAL A 761 -32.05 -23.72 24.71
C VAL A 761 -32.43 -24.75 25.82
N PRO A 762 -32.60 -24.37 27.12
CA PRO A 762 -32.36 -23.11 27.83
C PRO A 762 -31.21 -23.18 28.86
N GLY A 763 -31.00 -22.10 29.63
CA GLY A 763 -30.18 -22.09 30.85
C GLY A 763 -30.96 -21.65 32.10
N SER A 764 -30.32 -21.71 33.27
CA SER A 764 -30.81 -21.15 34.54
C SER A 764 -29.70 -21.07 35.61
N ASP A 765 -29.55 -19.87 36.19
CA ASP A 765 -29.39 -19.57 37.62
C ASP A 765 -28.16 -19.99 38.47
N GLU A 766 -27.66 -18.96 39.18
CA GLU A 766 -27.17 -18.89 40.58
C GLU A 766 -25.78 -19.42 41.06
N GLU A 767 -25.00 -18.43 41.55
CA GLU A 767 -24.21 -18.34 42.79
C GLU A 767 -23.06 -19.31 43.18
N ALA A 768 -21.88 -18.68 43.34
CA ALA A 768 -21.00 -18.68 44.52
C ALA A 768 -20.45 -19.99 45.14
N GLY A 769 -19.12 -20.02 45.31
CA GLY A 769 -18.43 -20.98 46.18
C GLY A 769 -16.94 -20.62 46.39
N ALA A 770 -16.50 -20.51 47.63
CA ALA A 770 -15.14 -20.04 47.96
C ALA A 770 -14.14 -21.18 48.25
N LEU A 771 -12.85 -20.81 48.15
CA LEU A 771 -11.65 -21.48 48.69
C LEU A 771 -11.84 -21.91 50.18
N PRO A 772 -11.11 -22.93 50.72
CA PRO A 772 -9.63 -22.98 50.63
C PRO A 772 -8.90 -24.36 50.65
N MET A 773 -7.57 -24.23 50.56
CA MET A 773 -6.55 -25.29 50.55
C MET A 773 -6.50 -26.18 51.80
N THR A 774 -5.96 -27.40 51.67
CA THR A 774 -4.70 -27.82 52.35
C THR A 774 -4.14 -29.16 51.83
N SER A 775 -2.89 -29.48 52.20
CA SER A 775 -2.04 -30.55 51.66
C SER A 775 -2.16 -31.91 52.37
N MET A 776 -1.79 -33.02 51.68
CA MET A 776 -0.70 -33.91 52.14
C MET A 776 -0.21 -34.90 51.06
N GLU A 777 0.88 -35.60 51.38
CA GLU A 777 1.77 -36.34 50.47
C GLU A 777 1.24 -37.72 50.01
N GLY A 778 1.72 -38.19 48.85
CA GLY A 778 1.57 -39.58 48.38
C GLY A 778 2.43 -39.84 47.13
N ALA A 779 3.29 -40.86 47.16
CA ALA A 779 4.40 -41.00 46.19
C ALA A 779 4.25 -42.15 45.18
N GLY A 780 4.82 -41.97 43.97
CA GLY A 780 5.24 -43.06 43.08
C GLY A 780 4.84 -42.91 41.60
N GLY A 781 5.81 -43.03 40.68
CA GLY A 781 5.55 -43.08 39.22
C GLY A 781 6.70 -42.51 38.37
N ALA A 782 7.66 -43.35 37.97
CA ALA A 782 8.89 -42.95 37.27
C ALA A 782 8.71 -42.69 35.75
N SER A 783 9.78 -42.17 35.12
CA SER A 783 10.01 -42.01 33.66
C SER A 783 9.38 -40.75 33.04
N ARG A 784 10.15 -39.68 32.76
CA ARG A 784 11.10 -39.47 31.63
C ARG A 784 10.42 -39.37 30.25
N SER A 785 10.85 -38.50 29.33
CA SER A 785 11.74 -37.32 29.41
C SER A 785 11.84 -36.66 28.03
N ASN A 786 12.10 -35.34 28.01
CA ASN A 786 12.69 -34.56 26.92
C ASN A 786 12.05 -34.70 25.52
N VAL A 787 11.29 -33.67 25.13
CA VAL A 787 11.18 -33.31 23.70
C VAL A 787 12.55 -32.80 23.26
N ILE A 788 13.06 -33.31 22.14
CA ILE A 788 14.17 -32.73 21.41
C ILE A 788 13.56 -32.09 20.16
N TYR A 789 13.89 -30.83 19.92
CA TYR A 789 13.72 -30.22 18.60
C TYR A 789 14.90 -30.63 17.72
N ASP A 790 14.63 -30.88 16.45
CA ASP A 790 15.63 -30.97 15.39
C ASP A 790 15.04 -30.28 14.16
N GLU A 791 15.90 -29.82 13.24
CA GLU A 791 15.59 -28.70 12.36
C GLU A 791 14.98 -29.08 10.99
N ASN A 792 14.43 -28.06 10.33
CA ASN A 792 14.26 -27.83 8.89
C ASN A 792 14.30 -29.03 7.90
N GLU A 793 13.26 -29.12 7.07
CA GLU A 793 13.44 -28.88 5.63
C GLU A 793 12.10 -28.54 4.95
N GLU A 794 12.12 -27.58 4.03
CA GLU A 794 10.99 -27.31 3.13
C GLU A 794 11.06 -28.19 1.88
N SER A 795 9.92 -28.43 1.25
CA SER A 795 9.75 -27.96 -0.14
C SER A 795 8.32 -28.13 -0.62
N SER A 796 7.85 -27.08 -1.29
CA SER A 796 6.65 -27.09 -2.11
C SER A 796 6.84 -27.97 -3.35
N ARG A 797 5.78 -28.63 -3.81
CA ARG A 797 5.68 -29.14 -5.18
C ARG A 797 4.27 -28.91 -5.73
N LEU A 798 4.16 -27.87 -6.55
CA LEU A 798 3.16 -27.79 -7.62
C LEU A 798 3.40 -28.93 -8.62
N MET A 799 2.35 -29.36 -9.31
CA MET A 799 2.31 -29.65 -10.77
C MET A 799 1.05 -30.41 -11.18
N ASP A 800 0.67 -30.22 -12.43
CA ASP A 800 -0.53 -30.71 -13.12
C ASP A 800 -0.84 -32.21 -13.05
N ALA A 801 -2.11 -32.53 -13.31
CA ALA A 801 -2.52 -33.85 -13.78
C ALA A 801 -3.68 -33.80 -14.79
N GLU A 802 -3.39 -33.57 -16.08
CA GLU A 802 -4.23 -34.15 -17.14
C GLU A 802 -4.36 -35.67 -16.90
N ARG A 803 -5.58 -36.22 -16.85
CA ARG A 803 -5.91 -37.40 -17.68
C ARG A 803 -7.39 -37.78 -17.81
N ARG A 804 -7.71 -38.08 -19.06
CA ARG A 804 -8.94 -38.64 -19.63
C ARG A 804 -9.29 -40.03 -19.07
N ARG A 805 -10.59 -40.37 -19.16
CA ARG A 805 -11.20 -41.74 -19.23
C ARG A 805 -11.10 -42.57 -17.94
N GLU A 806 -12.04 -43.46 -17.62
CA GLU A 806 -13.32 -43.91 -18.21
C GLU A 806 -14.30 -44.10 -17.01
N GLY A 807 -15.64 -44.09 -17.11
CA GLY A 807 -16.48 -44.44 -18.25
C GLY A 807 -17.45 -45.57 -17.88
N VAL A 808 -18.25 -45.42 -16.81
CA VAL A 808 -19.27 -46.40 -16.39
C VAL A 808 -20.60 -45.70 -16.16
N SER A 809 -21.66 -46.15 -16.85
CA SER A 809 -23.00 -45.57 -16.80
C SER A 809 -23.99 -46.46 -16.05
N SER A 810 -24.82 -45.88 -15.18
CA SER A 810 -26.09 -46.49 -14.77
C SER A 810 -27.12 -45.42 -14.37
N ASN A 811 -28.11 -45.23 -15.24
CA ASN A 811 -29.37 -44.48 -15.06
C ASN A 811 -30.41 -45.26 -15.93
N PRO A 812 -31.75 -45.08 -15.83
CA PRO A 812 -32.52 -44.11 -15.05
C PRO A 812 -33.78 -44.70 -14.34
N HIS A 813 -34.81 -43.86 -14.15
CA HIS A 813 -36.18 -44.08 -13.63
C HIS A 813 -36.34 -43.97 -12.08
N GLY A 814 -37.33 -43.25 -11.53
CA GLY A 814 -38.29 -42.30 -12.12
C GLY A 814 -39.57 -42.07 -11.26
N PHE A 815 -40.29 -40.94 -11.50
CA PHE A 815 -41.60 -40.55 -10.91
C PHE A 815 -41.60 -40.08 -9.42
N HIS A 816 -42.48 -39.20 -8.91
CA HIS A 816 -43.51 -38.31 -9.51
C HIS A 816 -43.83 -37.08 -8.60
N SER A 817 -44.51 -36.08 -9.16
CA SER A 817 -45.30 -34.95 -8.57
C SER A 817 -46.23 -35.30 -7.37
N GLY A 818 -46.76 -34.37 -6.55
CA GLY A 818 -46.86 -32.89 -6.60
C GLY A 818 -47.84 -32.36 -5.51
N PHE A 819 -48.61 -31.28 -5.76
CA PHE A 819 -49.53 -30.53 -4.84
C PHE A 819 -48.82 -29.67 -3.76
N LEU A 820 -49.23 -28.43 -3.41
CA LEU A 820 -50.37 -27.58 -3.82
C LEU A 820 -49.97 -26.07 -3.82
N ASP A 821 -50.76 -25.24 -4.51
CA ASP A 821 -50.75 -23.76 -4.44
C ASP A 821 -51.71 -23.24 -3.33
N ASP A 822 -51.64 -21.94 -2.99
CA ASP A 822 -52.79 -20.99 -2.89
C ASP A 822 -52.43 -19.66 -2.15
N ASP A 823 -52.38 -18.57 -2.93
CA ASP A 823 -52.93 -17.20 -2.73
C ASP A 823 -52.57 -16.17 -1.60
N GLU A 824 -52.34 -14.95 -2.12
CA GLU A 824 -52.65 -13.57 -1.64
C GLU A 824 -51.91 -12.82 -0.50
N GLU A 825 -51.58 -11.54 -0.82
CA GLU A 825 -51.15 -10.47 0.10
C GLU A 825 -52.39 -9.60 0.57
N PRO A 826 -52.27 -8.29 0.92
CA PRO A 826 -52.06 -7.85 2.30
C PRO A 826 -53.18 -6.92 2.80
N LEU A 827 -53.18 -6.56 4.10
CA LEU A 827 -53.97 -5.42 4.57
C LEU A 827 -53.45 -4.76 5.86
N GLU A 828 -53.52 -3.42 5.87
CA GLU A 828 -53.12 -2.53 6.95
C GLU A 828 -54.01 -2.64 8.20
N LYS A 829 -53.47 -2.26 9.38
CA LYS A 829 -53.96 -1.06 10.10
C LYS A 829 -53.09 -0.61 11.27
N ALA A 830 -53.03 0.70 11.44
CA ALA A 830 -52.46 1.38 12.61
C ALA A 830 -53.57 1.79 13.61
N THR A 831 -53.16 2.08 14.85
CA THR A 831 -53.95 2.86 15.83
C THR A 831 -53.03 3.80 16.62
N GLN A 832 -53.47 5.04 16.81
CA GLN A 832 -52.77 6.11 17.55
C GLN A 832 -53.37 6.32 18.96
N TYR A 833 -52.93 7.41 19.61
CA TYR A 833 -53.46 8.09 20.82
C TYR A 833 -52.82 7.68 22.17
N SER A 834 -52.57 8.61 23.11
CA SER A 834 -52.85 10.08 23.14
C SER A 834 -51.79 10.91 23.87
N ASP A 835 -51.79 12.22 23.59
CA ASP A 835 -50.97 13.28 24.19
C ASP A 835 -51.19 13.56 25.70
N ALA A 836 -50.23 14.28 26.31
CA ALA A 836 -50.47 15.13 27.50
C ALA A 836 -49.48 16.32 27.62
N GLN A 837 -49.70 17.36 26.79
CA GLN A 837 -49.55 18.81 27.08
C GLN A 837 -48.39 19.40 27.93
N GLU A 838 -47.68 20.38 27.31
CA GLU A 838 -47.44 21.77 27.82
C GLU A 838 -46.57 22.01 29.09
N ARG A 839 -45.82 23.12 29.26
CA ARG A 839 -45.56 24.34 28.44
C ARG A 839 -44.30 25.09 28.95
N VAL A 840 -43.68 25.89 28.08
CA VAL A 840 -42.90 27.13 28.36
C VAL A 840 -41.81 27.08 29.44
N SER A 841 -40.55 27.04 28.98
CA SER A 841 -39.63 28.18 29.11
C SER A 841 -38.53 28.11 28.05
#